data_AF-A0A962X3T1-F1
#
_entry.id   AF-A0A962X3T1-F1
#
_cell.length_a   1.000
_cell.length_b   1.000
_cell.length_c   1.000
_cell.angle_alpha   90.00
_cell.angle_beta   90.00
_cell.angle_gamma   90.00
#
_symmetry.space_group_name_H-M   'P 1'
#
loop_
_entity.id
_entity.type
_entity.pdbx_description
1 polymer ?
#
loop_
_entity_poly.entity_id
_entity_poly.type
_entity_poly.pdbx_seq_one_letter_code
_entity_poly.pdbx_strand_id
1 'polypeptide(L)'
;ASGEPRYSVMIESWDKHEEPFGGHSWGWRYLQHAGFNRHGKTAGGKSDYWAYVTKSGSSASSPAGRNGDPGSVVHAGHPLSWLHRLLLNELLERAKNSYLRGDIERAQEKIAEYAELLDIYQSLEAWNELEEVTKLELGRIRNEIAGLLARLNSHLDYFGNPAGWVPLLSFEVNRTIFDNEIDRAVEVLYLYYWLGEKTRDDKQRVEALERLQVKLKQEIEDLKRRYGKTTEAVPELELQASRISNEINLLQEKLQNLEEELRQTAEKQLEEPWWKTGLKIAGTLCSVVPVYQPALGAVGGLMNLGADFDKDNPWKTITGTVDIATAFSGARVSQRKEEFELVSKKVDTKSQEFKALQSARSLQDVTTALSKGLEGVAKVMAERQAPKSEVDALLRKLEAESEEFKQLSKEIATLLERKMDFAQQLASALQLVTEIPNAITTNLLAIDSAGSAIAKGKQVLNDGRLAMHLGAMERRAKERLLKYHYYLAKSYEYRLLKRYQGQLDLDRVFTEMEHLARLNMQSDKPYQLSKERFESLKGVYQDALARIAEEIFTVYNNDPPELSAPRRFSLTLDEIGRLNADESITFNLMNLEIFGLGEENVRIVDIEVERPEVSIEDVGERRLAEVDLRFEHSGVSQLRQAGRVIRFYHAAGEMLTPTVWGARYDVIDKIITPIKPSAASDSLLRSLLKSDTAASLMRYSRPAAWADITVSREVKADMGTVIRIENLRLNVTYDFTGESPGVRVLHVKAAPESANLQPYFMLDRLDLSGRSDGRGDFYRAYKGLPTMVQIVAQDRCGRWRFDQWTDQAGNTLGKRPHLKLEVSEDRVLKAVYLPAGWALEPNSVNLRDARQERTVNESA
;
A
#
# COMPACT_ATOMS: atom_id res chain seq x y z
N ALA A 1 8.12 -18.67 -62.11
CA ALA A 1 7.39 -17.42 -61.81
C ALA A 1 6.10 -17.77 -61.09
N SER A 2 5.69 -16.91 -60.14
CA SER A 2 4.66 -17.07 -59.09
C SER A 2 4.98 -18.04 -57.95
N GLY A 3 5.89 -17.63 -57.06
CA GLY A 3 6.03 -18.20 -55.71
C GLY A 3 5.70 -17.11 -54.69
N GLU A 4 4.60 -17.29 -53.95
CA GLU A 4 4.26 -16.44 -52.80
C GLU A 4 5.25 -16.70 -51.64
N PRO A 5 5.74 -15.67 -50.96
CA PRO A 5 6.64 -15.85 -49.81
C PRO A 5 5.85 -16.33 -48.59
N ARG A 6 6.23 -17.50 -48.05
CA ARG A 6 5.84 -17.95 -46.72
C ARG A 6 6.75 -17.30 -45.68
N TYR A 7 6.16 -16.50 -44.79
CA TYR A 7 6.86 -15.94 -43.65
C TYR A 7 6.98 -16.98 -42.53
N SER A 8 8.20 -17.29 -42.11
CA SER A 8 8.51 -18.07 -40.90
C SER A 8 9.26 -17.18 -39.92
N VAL A 9 8.64 -16.87 -38.78
CA VAL A 9 9.33 -16.25 -37.64
C VAL A 9 9.91 -17.38 -36.80
N MET A 10 11.24 -17.48 -36.75
CA MET A 10 11.92 -18.31 -35.74
C MET A 10 11.89 -17.58 -34.41
N ILE A 11 11.20 -18.15 -33.43
CA ILE A 11 11.34 -17.79 -32.02
C ILE A 11 12.36 -18.80 -31.46
N GLU A 12 13.56 -18.34 -31.13
CA GLU A 12 14.52 -19.16 -30.40
C GLU A 12 13.95 -19.53 -29.02
N SER A 13 14.10 -20.80 -28.66
CA SER A 13 13.65 -21.35 -27.39
C SER A 13 14.45 -20.75 -26.22
N TRP A 14 13.81 -19.92 -25.41
CA TRP A 14 14.33 -19.51 -24.11
C TRP A 14 13.87 -20.51 -23.05
N ASP A 15 14.61 -21.60 -22.88
CA ASP A 15 14.57 -22.45 -21.68
C ASP A 15 15.89 -23.21 -21.57
N LYS A 16 16.68 -22.91 -20.53
CA LYS A 16 17.63 -23.85 -19.90
C LYS A 16 18.13 -23.34 -18.54
N HIS A 17 17.86 -24.18 -17.53
CA HIS A 17 18.36 -24.25 -16.13
C HIS A 17 17.41 -23.82 -14.98
N GLU A 18 16.67 -24.85 -14.51
CA GLU A 18 16.24 -25.28 -13.14
C GLU A 18 16.94 -24.63 -11.92
N GLU A 19 16.39 -24.48 -10.69
CA GLU A 19 15.49 -25.34 -9.85
C GLU A 19 14.88 -24.52 -8.63
N PRO A 20 14.17 -25.07 -7.60
CA PRO A 20 12.78 -24.69 -7.28
C PRO A 20 12.55 -23.98 -5.91
N PHE A 21 11.63 -23.01 -5.87
CA PHE A 21 10.89 -22.67 -4.64
C PHE A 21 9.39 -22.55 -4.92
N GLY A 22 8.60 -23.30 -4.15
CA GLY A 22 7.20 -23.58 -4.41
C GLY A 22 6.28 -22.37 -4.31
N GLY A 23 5.43 -22.22 -5.33
CA GLY A 23 4.31 -21.29 -5.38
C GLY A 23 3.42 -21.64 -6.57
N HIS A 24 2.48 -22.56 -6.38
CA HIS A 24 1.53 -22.94 -7.42
C HIS A 24 0.36 -21.94 -7.50
N SER A 25 0.25 -21.19 -8.61
CA SER A 25 -1.04 -20.79 -9.20
C SER A 25 -0.87 -20.43 -10.69
N TRP A 26 -1.76 -20.97 -11.51
CA TRP A 26 -1.61 -21.22 -12.95
C TRP A 26 -2.14 -20.07 -13.83
N GLY A 27 -1.63 -19.99 -15.07
CA GLY A 27 -1.90 -18.95 -16.04
C GLY A 27 -2.83 -19.34 -17.20
N TRP A 28 -3.39 -18.31 -17.84
CA TRP A 28 -4.34 -18.37 -18.95
C TRP A 28 -3.71 -18.85 -20.27
N ARG A 29 -4.48 -19.66 -21.02
CA ARG A 29 -4.09 -20.29 -22.29
C ARG A 29 -5.23 -20.10 -23.29
N TYR A 30 -5.05 -19.31 -24.37
CA TYR A 30 -5.79 -19.51 -25.63
C TYR A 30 -5.19 -18.73 -26.81
N LEU A 31 -4.79 -19.45 -27.87
CA LEU A 31 -4.99 -19.13 -29.29
C LEU A 31 -4.43 -20.29 -30.15
N GLN A 32 -5.26 -21.30 -30.42
CA GLN A 32 -5.11 -22.17 -31.59
C GLN A 32 -6.49 -22.61 -32.09
N HIS A 33 -7.01 -21.92 -33.10
CA HIS A 33 -8.01 -22.47 -34.01
C HIS A 33 -7.61 -22.18 -35.45
N ALA A 34 -6.82 -23.08 -36.03
CA ALA A 34 -6.85 -23.41 -37.45
C ALA A 34 -6.90 -24.93 -37.53
N GLY A 35 -7.98 -25.45 -38.12
CA GLY A 35 -8.51 -26.78 -37.83
C GLY A 35 -7.73 -27.97 -38.38
N PHE A 36 -7.90 -29.12 -37.71
CA PHE A 36 -7.95 -30.44 -38.33
C PHE A 36 -8.79 -31.38 -37.43
N ASN A 37 -9.85 -31.95 -38.01
CA ASN A 37 -10.68 -33.00 -37.41
C ASN A 37 -9.86 -34.31 -37.23
N ARG A 38 -10.01 -35.00 -36.08
CA ARG A 38 -10.37 -36.44 -36.07
C ARG A 38 -10.76 -36.98 -34.69
N HIS A 39 -11.81 -37.79 -34.70
CA HIS A 39 -12.42 -38.54 -33.61
C HIS A 39 -11.52 -39.63 -32.98
N GLY A 40 -11.82 -40.02 -31.73
CA GLY A 40 -11.85 -41.44 -31.35
C GLY A 40 -11.21 -41.88 -30.02
N LYS A 41 -12.00 -41.82 -28.94
CA LYS A 41 -12.19 -42.77 -27.81
C LYS A 41 -11.02 -43.55 -27.14
N THR A 42 -11.06 -43.45 -25.80
CA THR A 42 -10.99 -44.45 -24.71
C THR A 42 -9.68 -44.81 -23.99
N ALA A 43 -9.71 -44.47 -22.68
CA ALA A 43 -9.50 -45.31 -21.48
C ALA A 43 -8.08 -45.62 -20.95
N GLY A 44 -7.93 -45.45 -19.63
CA GLY A 44 -6.91 -46.09 -18.79
C GLY A 44 -5.90 -45.13 -18.16
N GLY A 45 -5.98 -44.95 -16.84
CA GLY A 45 -5.10 -44.04 -16.10
C GLY A 45 -3.68 -44.55 -15.86
N LYS A 46 -2.75 -43.61 -15.74
CA LYS A 46 -1.70 -43.47 -14.72
C LYS A 46 -0.92 -42.18 -15.02
N SER A 47 -0.61 -41.45 -13.95
CA SER A 47 0.28 -40.29 -13.93
C SER A 47 1.63 -40.67 -14.54
N ASP A 48 2.07 -39.97 -15.57
CA ASP A 48 3.48 -39.78 -15.93
C ASP A 48 3.59 -38.51 -16.78
N TYR A 49 4.57 -37.66 -16.47
CA TYR A 49 4.95 -36.53 -17.30
C TYR A 49 5.40 -37.04 -18.67
N TRP A 50 4.61 -36.83 -19.72
CA TRP A 50 5.03 -37.11 -21.10
C TRP A 50 5.51 -35.82 -21.76
N ALA A 51 6.82 -35.63 -21.78
CA ALA A 51 7.46 -34.94 -22.89
C ALA A 51 7.03 -35.67 -24.19
N TYR A 52 6.43 -34.94 -25.13
CA TYR A 52 6.19 -35.48 -26.47
C TYR A 52 7.52 -35.65 -27.20
N VAL A 53 8.23 -36.75 -26.93
CA VAL A 53 9.23 -37.28 -27.85
C VAL A 53 8.49 -38.18 -28.80
N THR A 54 8.38 -37.76 -30.06
CA THR A 54 7.87 -38.62 -31.13
C THR A 54 8.71 -39.90 -31.18
N LYS A 55 8.08 -41.08 -31.27
CA LYS A 55 8.80 -42.32 -31.56
C LYS A 55 9.63 -42.08 -32.82
N SER A 56 10.95 -42.32 -32.75
CA SER A 56 11.80 -42.31 -33.93
C SER A 56 11.18 -43.25 -34.98
N GLY A 57 10.71 -42.68 -36.08
CA GLY A 57 10.27 -43.47 -37.22
C GLY A 57 11.42 -44.36 -37.68
N SER A 58 11.09 -45.53 -38.22
CA SER A 58 12.05 -46.43 -38.87
C SER A 58 13.00 -45.64 -39.75
N SER A 59 14.31 -45.81 -39.54
CA SER A 59 15.40 -45.10 -40.20
C SER A 59 15.33 -45.29 -41.73
N ALA A 60 14.53 -44.48 -42.41
CA ALA A 60 14.65 -44.31 -43.84
C ALA A 60 15.89 -43.46 -44.07
N SER A 61 16.82 -43.93 -44.89
CA SER A 61 17.93 -43.12 -45.38
C SER A 61 17.34 -41.90 -46.09
N SER A 62 17.45 -40.71 -45.49
CA SER A 62 17.07 -39.46 -46.14
C SER A 62 17.80 -39.35 -47.47
N PRO A 63 17.11 -39.01 -48.58
CA PRO A 63 17.80 -38.60 -49.79
C PRO A 63 18.79 -37.50 -49.43
N ALA A 64 20.04 -37.62 -49.85
CA ALA A 64 21.00 -36.54 -49.71
C ALA A 64 20.50 -35.36 -50.55
N GLY A 65 19.75 -34.46 -49.92
CA GLY A 65 19.39 -33.18 -50.51
C GLY A 65 20.68 -32.43 -50.81
N ARG A 66 20.80 -31.90 -52.03
CA ARG A 66 21.87 -30.95 -52.33
C ARG A 66 21.76 -29.81 -51.33
N ASN A 67 22.87 -29.45 -50.67
CA ASN A 67 22.94 -28.18 -49.94
C ASN A 67 22.51 -27.09 -50.92
N GLY A 68 21.44 -26.37 -50.60
CA GLY A 68 21.09 -25.17 -51.33
C GLY A 68 22.22 -24.16 -51.22
N ASP A 69 22.31 -23.25 -52.18
CA ASP A 69 23.20 -22.10 -52.07
C ASP A 69 22.94 -21.37 -50.73
N PRO A 70 23.96 -20.77 -50.08
CA PRO A 70 23.77 -20.01 -48.86
C PRO A 70 22.64 -18.99 -49.05
N GLY A 71 21.54 -19.16 -48.33
CA GLY A 71 20.46 -18.19 -48.33
C GLY A 71 20.93 -16.89 -47.68
N SER A 72 20.48 -15.75 -48.19
CA SER A 72 20.65 -14.47 -47.51
C SER A 72 19.45 -14.21 -46.60
N VAL A 73 19.70 -13.85 -45.34
CA VAL A 73 18.68 -13.25 -44.48
C VAL A 73 18.63 -11.78 -44.83
N VAL A 74 17.56 -11.36 -45.50
CA VAL A 74 17.28 -9.95 -45.74
C VAL A 74 16.29 -9.50 -44.68
N HIS A 75 16.72 -8.62 -43.78
CA HIS A 75 15.78 -7.92 -42.89
C HIS A 75 14.97 -6.94 -43.74
N ALA A 76 13.69 -7.23 -43.93
CA ALA A 76 12.76 -6.33 -44.59
C ALA A 76 12.14 -5.39 -43.55
N GLY A 77 12.16 -4.08 -43.83
CA GLY A 77 11.64 -3.05 -42.92
C GLY A 77 12.69 -2.53 -41.93
N HIS A 78 12.22 -1.79 -40.92
CA HIS A 78 13.06 -1.24 -39.86
C HIS A 78 13.32 -2.28 -38.75
N PRO A 79 14.34 -2.10 -37.88
CA PRO A 79 14.69 -3.08 -36.83
C PRO A 79 13.56 -3.46 -35.85
N LEU A 80 12.52 -2.62 -35.77
CA LEU A 80 11.36 -2.80 -34.90
C LEU A 80 10.07 -3.15 -35.69
N SER A 81 10.15 -3.60 -36.94
CA SER A 81 8.96 -3.93 -37.74
C SER A 81 8.14 -5.11 -37.17
N TRP A 82 8.72 -5.87 -36.24
CA TRP A 82 8.03 -6.89 -35.46
C TRP A 82 7.16 -6.31 -34.33
N LEU A 83 7.41 -5.07 -33.90
CA LEU A 83 6.74 -4.40 -32.78
C LEU A 83 5.35 -3.91 -33.20
N HIS A 84 4.38 -4.84 -33.22
CA HIS A 84 3.00 -4.58 -33.58
C HIS A 84 2.10 -4.44 -32.35
N ARG A 85 1.09 -3.55 -32.41
CA ARG A 85 0.13 -3.26 -31.32
C ARG A 85 -0.52 -4.49 -30.67
N LEU A 86 -0.83 -5.52 -31.46
CA LEU A 86 -1.45 -6.74 -30.94
C LEU A 86 -0.46 -7.53 -30.08
N LEU A 87 0.76 -7.72 -30.58
CA LEU A 87 1.82 -8.41 -29.85
C LEU A 87 2.17 -7.66 -28.56
N LEU A 88 2.30 -6.33 -28.65
CA LEU A 88 2.68 -5.53 -27.49
C LEU A 88 1.63 -5.53 -26.38
N ASN A 89 0.34 -5.55 -26.72
CA ASN A 89 -0.71 -5.74 -25.71
C ASN A 89 -0.54 -7.09 -25.01
N GLU A 90 -0.34 -8.19 -25.74
CA GLU A 90 -0.15 -9.52 -25.13
C GLU A 90 1.10 -9.60 -24.25
N LEU A 91 2.20 -8.98 -24.68
CA LEU A 91 3.43 -8.88 -23.90
C LEU A 91 3.21 -8.08 -22.60
N LEU A 92 2.51 -6.94 -22.69
CA LEU A 92 2.17 -6.13 -21.52
C LEU A 92 1.27 -6.90 -20.55
N GLU A 93 0.29 -7.65 -21.05
CA GLU A 93 -0.58 -8.49 -20.21
C GLU A 93 0.20 -9.59 -19.48
N ARG A 94 1.20 -10.20 -20.12
CA ARG A 94 2.09 -11.15 -19.46
C ARG A 94 2.90 -10.49 -18.33
N ALA A 95 3.36 -9.26 -18.53
CA ALA A 95 4.08 -8.51 -17.51
C ALA A 95 3.17 -8.10 -16.34
N LYS A 96 1.96 -7.60 -16.62
CA LYS A 96 0.93 -7.32 -15.60
C LYS A 96 0.58 -8.55 -14.78
N ASN A 97 0.47 -9.72 -15.40
CA ASN A 97 0.23 -10.97 -14.68
C ASN A 97 1.40 -11.36 -13.77
N SER A 98 2.63 -10.98 -14.13
CA SER A 98 3.80 -11.18 -13.26
C SER A 98 3.72 -10.23 -12.06
N TYR A 99 3.36 -8.98 -12.29
CA TYR A 99 3.13 -7.98 -11.24
C TYR A 99 2.01 -8.42 -10.27
N LEU A 100 0.86 -8.85 -10.79
CA LEU A 100 -0.26 -9.34 -9.97
C LEU A 100 0.14 -10.55 -9.10
N ARG A 101 1.09 -11.37 -9.55
CA ARG A 101 1.63 -12.52 -8.81
C ARG A 101 2.70 -12.15 -7.79
N GLY A 102 3.07 -10.87 -7.69
CA GLY A 102 4.15 -10.41 -6.81
C GLY A 102 5.56 -10.63 -7.35
N ASP A 103 5.70 -10.98 -8.63
CA ASP A 103 7.01 -11.07 -9.31
C ASP A 103 7.42 -9.67 -9.79
N ILE A 104 7.74 -8.80 -8.81
CA ILE A 104 7.94 -7.36 -8.99
C ILE A 104 9.14 -7.06 -9.89
N GLU A 105 10.29 -7.70 -9.63
CA GLU A 105 11.53 -7.47 -10.38
C GLU A 105 11.35 -7.80 -11.87
N ARG A 106 10.79 -8.98 -12.16
CA ARG A 106 10.53 -9.40 -13.54
C ARG A 106 9.52 -8.50 -14.23
N ALA A 107 8.46 -8.09 -13.53
CA ALA A 107 7.47 -7.17 -14.09
C ALA A 107 8.11 -5.82 -14.43
N GLN A 108 8.92 -5.27 -13.52
CA GLN A 108 9.61 -4.01 -13.72
C GLN A 108 10.59 -4.08 -14.89
N GLU A 109 11.42 -5.13 -14.96
CA GLU A 109 12.37 -5.34 -16.06
C GLU A 109 11.64 -5.37 -17.42
N LYS A 110 10.59 -6.20 -17.55
CA LYS A 110 9.88 -6.36 -18.82
C LYS A 110 9.10 -5.12 -19.22
N ILE A 111 8.47 -4.44 -18.27
CA ILE A 111 7.71 -3.21 -18.56
C ILE A 111 8.67 -2.08 -18.96
N ALA A 112 9.85 -1.98 -18.33
CA ALA A 112 10.89 -1.01 -18.69
C ALA A 112 11.46 -1.28 -20.09
N GLU A 113 11.73 -2.55 -20.42
CA GLU A 113 12.16 -2.98 -21.76
C GLU A 113 11.14 -2.55 -22.83
N TYR A 114 9.84 -2.75 -22.57
CA TYR A 114 8.78 -2.35 -23.51
C TYR A 114 8.65 -0.83 -23.65
N ALA A 115 8.90 -0.08 -22.58
CA ALA A 115 8.95 1.39 -22.63
C ALA A 115 10.07 1.86 -23.56
N GLU A 116 11.28 1.32 -23.38
CA GLU A 116 12.46 1.67 -24.18
C GLU A 116 12.26 1.33 -25.65
N LEU A 117 11.73 0.14 -25.96
CA LEU A 117 11.46 -0.27 -27.35
C LEU A 117 10.46 0.67 -28.05
N LEU A 118 9.42 1.13 -27.34
CA LEU A 118 8.46 2.09 -27.88
C LEU A 118 9.09 3.47 -28.07
N ASP A 119 9.92 3.93 -27.14
CA ASP A 119 10.60 5.22 -27.25
C ASP A 119 11.59 5.23 -28.42
N ILE A 120 12.34 4.13 -28.62
CA ILE A 120 13.16 3.93 -29.81
C ILE A 120 12.28 3.96 -31.05
N TYR A 121 11.17 3.23 -31.08
CA TYR A 121 10.31 3.20 -32.27
C TYR A 121 9.78 4.58 -32.64
N GLN A 122 9.33 5.36 -31.66
CA GLN A 122 8.84 6.73 -31.86
C GLN A 122 9.91 7.69 -32.44
N SER A 123 11.19 7.39 -32.21
CA SER A 123 12.30 8.17 -32.74
C SER A 123 12.69 7.84 -34.19
N LEU A 124 12.23 6.69 -34.70
CA LEU A 124 12.55 6.24 -36.07
C LEU A 124 11.66 6.95 -37.10
N GLU A 125 12.19 7.19 -38.30
CA GLU A 125 11.43 7.77 -39.42
C GLU A 125 10.18 6.96 -39.77
N ALA A 126 10.27 5.63 -39.67
CA ALA A 126 9.17 4.69 -39.89
C ALA A 126 7.94 4.95 -38.99
N TRP A 127 8.10 5.61 -37.84
CA TRP A 127 6.98 6.03 -37.01
C TRP A 127 6.06 7.00 -37.75
N ASN A 128 6.63 7.93 -38.52
CA ASN A 128 5.87 8.96 -39.23
C ASN A 128 4.99 8.36 -40.33
N GLU A 129 5.38 7.21 -40.87
CA GLU A 129 4.64 6.47 -41.92
C GLU A 129 3.43 5.70 -41.37
N LEU A 130 3.31 5.52 -40.06
CA LEU A 130 2.18 4.81 -39.46
C LEU A 130 0.85 5.57 -39.63
N GLU A 131 -0.22 4.82 -39.84
CA GLU A 131 -1.59 5.32 -39.76
C GLU A 131 -1.83 6.03 -38.41
N GLU A 132 -2.59 7.12 -38.45
CA GLU A 132 -2.89 7.93 -37.26
C GLU A 132 -3.46 7.07 -36.11
N VAL A 133 -4.39 6.16 -36.41
CA VAL A 133 -4.97 5.29 -35.38
C VAL A 133 -3.91 4.37 -34.75
N THR A 134 -2.96 3.85 -35.54
CA THR A 134 -1.90 2.99 -35.00
C THR A 134 -0.99 3.78 -34.06
N LYS A 135 -0.67 5.04 -34.39
CA LYS A 135 0.07 5.94 -33.50
C LYS A 135 -0.69 6.17 -32.19
N LEU A 136 -2.01 6.39 -32.26
CA LEU A 136 -2.84 6.56 -31.08
C LEU A 136 -2.85 5.30 -30.20
N GLU A 137 -3.03 4.12 -30.79
CA GLU A 137 -3.05 2.84 -30.08
C GLU A 137 -1.70 2.53 -29.39
N LEU A 138 -0.57 2.78 -30.06
CA LEU A 138 0.77 2.58 -29.49
C LEU A 138 1.08 3.60 -28.39
N GLY A 139 0.74 4.87 -28.59
CA GLY A 139 0.93 5.89 -27.55
C GLY A 139 0.06 5.65 -26.30
N ARG A 140 -1.15 5.08 -26.46
CA ARG A 140 -1.98 4.64 -25.33
C ARG A 140 -1.27 3.54 -24.52
N ILE A 141 -0.71 2.53 -25.20
CA ILE A 141 0.07 1.47 -24.54
C ILE A 141 1.28 2.07 -23.81
N ARG A 142 1.98 3.04 -24.41
CA ARG A 142 3.10 3.73 -23.77
C ARG A 142 2.70 4.44 -22.47
N ASN A 143 1.56 5.12 -22.47
CA ASN A 143 1.03 5.81 -21.28
C ASN A 143 0.58 4.82 -20.19
N GLU A 144 0.09 3.64 -20.58
CA GLU A 144 -0.24 2.56 -19.64
C GLU A 144 1.03 1.98 -18.99
N ILE A 145 2.07 1.74 -19.79
CA ILE A 145 3.41 1.34 -19.33
C ILE A 145 3.97 2.36 -18.33
N ALA A 146 3.87 3.66 -18.62
CA ALA A 146 4.29 4.74 -17.73
C ALA A 146 3.62 4.65 -16.34
N GLY A 147 2.29 4.45 -16.32
CA GLY A 147 1.52 4.33 -15.08
C GLY A 147 1.83 3.05 -14.29
N LEU A 148 2.23 1.97 -14.94
CA LEU A 148 2.66 0.73 -14.28
C LEU A 148 4.08 0.86 -13.71
N LEU A 149 5.01 1.46 -14.45
CA LEU A 149 6.36 1.75 -13.95
C LEU A 149 6.33 2.68 -12.76
N ALA A 150 5.47 3.73 -12.80
CA ALA A 150 5.30 4.63 -11.66
C ALA A 150 4.90 3.86 -10.39
N ARG A 151 3.93 2.93 -10.49
CA ARG A 151 3.50 2.10 -9.35
C ARG A 151 4.60 1.15 -8.84
N LEU A 152 5.29 0.47 -9.75
CA LEU A 152 6.39 -0.45 -9.40
C LEU A 152 7.54 0.29 -8.72
N ASN A 153 7.93 1.45 -9.27
CA ASN A 153 8.96 2.31 -8.72
C ASN A 153 8.54 2.94 -7.37
N SER A 154 7.24 3.02 -7.08
CA SER A 154 6.70 3.44 -5.78
C SER A 154 6.46 2.28 -4.79
N HIS A 155 6.84 1.04 -5.15
CA HIS A 155 6.69 -0.17 -4.31
C HIS A 155 5.25 -0.43 -3.87
N LEU A 156 4.32 -0.08 -4.75
CA LEU A 156 2.91 -0.37 -4.59
C LEU A 156 2.61 -1.74 -5.20
N ASP A 157 1.57 -2.39 -4.70
CA ASP A 157 1.00 -3.55 -5.35
C ASP A 157 0.30 -3.18 -6.67
N TYR A 158 -0.16 -4.18 -7.40
CA TYR A 158 -0.82 -4.01 -8.71
C TYR A 158 -1.96 -2.98 -8.68
N PHE A 159 -2.69 -2.91 -7.57
CA PHE A 159 -3.83 -2.02 -7.40
C PHE A 159 -3.48 -0.65 -6.82
N GLY A 160 -2.20 -0.39 -6.53
CA GLY A 160 -1.69 0.89 -6.05
C GLY A 160 -1.63 1.02 -4.53
N ASN A 161 -1.67 -0.09 -3.79
CA ASN A 161 -1.63 -0.06 -2.32
C ASN A 161 -0.26 -0.52 -1.79
N PRO A 162 0.24 0.02 -0.67
CA PRO A 162 1.47 -0.46 -0.06
C PRO A 162 1.30 -1.88 0.52
N ALA A 163 2.39 -2.60 0.73
CA ALA A 163 2.35 -3.87 1.46
C ALA A 163 1.79 -3.67 2.88
N GLY A 164 0.96 -4.63 3.31
CA GLY A 164 0.26 -4.54 4.60
C GLY A 164 -0.94 -3.59 4.60
N TRP A 165 -1.28 -2.96 3.47
CA TRP A 165 -2.50 -2.14 3.35
C TRP A 165 -3.76 -2.95 3.64
N VAL A 166 -4.73 -2.27 4.25
CA VAL A 166 -6.04 -2.81 4.59
C VAL A 166 -7.13 -1.82 4.18
N PRO A 167 -8.21 -2.30 3.54
CA PRO A 167 -9.36 -1.44 3.23
C PRO A 167 -10.04 -0.94 4.51
N LEU A 168 -10.43 0.34 4.51
CA LEU A 168 -11.19 0.94 5.60
C LEU A 168 -12.57 0.29 5.78
N LEU A 169 -13.20 -0.14 4.69
CA LEU A 169 -14.47 -0.87 4.75
C LEU A 169 -14.24 -2.28 5.32
N SER A 170 -15.19 -2.74 6.11
CA SER A 170 -15.16 -4.07 6.73
C SER A 170 -15.23 -5.20 5.68
N PHE A 171 -14.97 -6.42 6.14
CA PHE A 171 -15.14 -7.62 5.31
C PHE A 171 -16.57 -7.77 4.78
N GLU A 172 -17.58 -7.53 5.62
CA GLU A 172 -19.00 -7.67 5.28
C GLU A 172 -19.42 -6.70 4.18
N VAL A 173 -18.93 -5.47 4.25
CA VAL A 173 -19.18 -4.45 3.23
C VAL A 173 -18.46 -4.80 1.93
N ASN A 174 -17.17 -5.18 1.98
CA ASN A 174 -16.43 -5.55 0.78
C ASN A 174 -17.01 -6.77 0.08
N ARG A 175 -17.52 -7.76 0.84
CA ARG A 175 -18.26 -8.90 0.28
C ARG A 175 -19.48 -8.43 -0.50
N THR A 176 -20.30 -7.56 0.10
CA THR A 176 -21.52 -7.04 -0.53
C THR A 176 -21.20 -6.24 -1.80
N ILE A 177 -20.12 -5.45 -1.78
CA ILE A 177 -19.65 -4.71 -2.96
C ILE A 177 -19.18 -5.66 -4.06
N PHE A 178 -18.43 -6.71 -3.71
CA PHE A 178 -17.98 -7.71 -4.66
C PHE A 178 -19.17 -8.45 -5.31
N ASP A 179 -20.15 -8.85 -4.50
CA ASP A 179 -21.42 -9.45 -4.97
C ASP A 179 -22.15 -8.54 -5.98
N ASN A 180 -22.19 -7.23 -5.71
CA ASN A 180 -22.81 -6.25 -6.60
C ASN A 180 -22.00 -5.97 -7.89
N GLU A 181 -20.67 -6.15 -7.88
CA GLU A 181 -19.84 -5.92 -9.06
C GLU A 181 -19.93 -7.08 -10.06
N ILE A 182 -20.09 -8.32 -9.58
CA ILE A 182 -20.31 -9.50 -10.43
C ILE A 182 -21.42 -9.22 -11.43
N ASP A 183 -22.51 -8.61 -10.97
CA ASP A 183 -23.66 -8.32 -11.81
C ASP A 183 -23.32 -7.41 -13.00
N ARG A 184 -22.42 -6.44 -12.80
CA ARG A 184 -21.98 -5.49 -13.83
C ARG A 184 -20.98 -6.11 -14.80
N ALA A 185 -20.04 -6.89 -14.28
CA ALA A 185 -18.96 -7.48 -15.07
C ALA A 185 -19.48 -8.57 -16.01
N VAL A 186 -20.41 -9.41 -15.54
CA VAL A 186 -21.04 -10.48 -16.35
C VAL A 186 -21.67 -9.90 -17.62
N GLU A 187 -22.34 -8.76 -17.56
CA GLU A 187 -22.98 -8.15 -18.73
C GLU A 187 -21.94 -7.71 -19.80
N VAL A 188 -20.81 -7.15 -19.39
CA VAL A 188 -19.73 -6.73 -20.32
C VAL A 188 -19.06 -7.95 -20.95
N LEU A 189 -18.70 -8.92 -20.13
CA LEU A 189 -18.02 -10.15 -20.56
C LEU A 189 -18.90 -10.95 -21.51
N TYR A 190 -20.19 -11.09 -21.20
CA TYR A 190 -21.13 -11.78 -22.07
C TYR A 190 -21.24 -11.14 -23.47
N LEU A 191 -21.33 -9.81 -23.53
CA LEU A 191 -21.38 -9.07 -24.80
C LEU A 191 -20.09 -9.26 -25.62
N TYR A 192 -18.93 -9.28 -24.95
CA TYR A 192 -17.63 -9.58 -25.57
C TYR A 192 -17.62 -10.97 -26.22
N TYR A 193 -17.94 -12.02 -25.45
CA TYR A 193 -17.95 -13.39 -25.95
C TYR A 193 -18.92 -13.57 -27.13
N TRP A 194 -20.12 -13.00 -27.02
CA TRP A 194 -21.10 -13.08 -28.09
C TRP A 194 -20.63 -12.41 -29.40
N LEU A 195 -19.95 -11.26 -29.30
CA LEU A 195 -19.37 -10.57 -30.47
C LEU A 195 -18.16 -11.32 -31.07
N GLY A 196 -17.45 -12.12 -30.26
CA GLY A 196 -16.32 -12.94 -30.68
C GLY A 196 -16.72 -14.25 -31.37
N GLU A 197 -17.90 -14.79 -31.06
CA GLU A 197 -18.46 -15.95 -31.74
C GLU A 197 -18.85 -15.60 -33.19
N LYS A 198 -18.65 -16.54 -34.13
CA LYS A 198 -18.94 -16.34 -35.57
C LYS A 198 -20.45 -16.28 -35.82
N THR A 199 -21.08 -15.17 -35.47
CA THR A 199 -22.50 -14.90 -35.72
C THR A 199 -22.73 -14.60 -37.20
N ARG A 200 -23.75 -15.26 -37.79
CA ARG A 200 -24.11 -15.15 -39.21
C ARG A 200 -25.20 -14.11 -39.49
N ASP A 201 -25.79 -13.52 -38.46
CA ASP A 201 -26.87 -12.53 -38.55
C ASP A 201 -26.33 -11.11 -38.39
N ASP A 202 -26.29 -10.37 -39.51
CA ASP A 202 -25.77 -9.00 -39.57
C ASP A 202 -26.60 -8.02 -38.74
N LYS A 203 -27.92 -8.23 -38.64
CA LYS A 203 -28.82 -7.33 -37.93
C LYS A 203 -28.54 -7.39 -36.44
N GLN A 204 -28.44 -8.60 -35.89
CA GLN A 204 -28.11 -8.79 -34.48
C GLN A 204 -26.72 -8.25 -34.14
N ARG A 205 -25.76 -8.36 -35.06
CA ARG A 205 -24.40 -7.81 -34.86
C ARG A 205 -24.39 -6.28 -34.84
N VAL A 206 -25.13 -5.63 -35.74
CA VAL A 206 -25.27 -4.16 -35.73
C VAL A 206 -25.93 -3.71 -34.43
N GLU A 207 -27.04 -4.33 -34.02
CA GLU A 207 -27.73 -4.00 -32.76
C GLU A 207 -26.81 -4.15 -31.53
N ALA A 208 -25.96 -5.19 -31.51
CA ALA A 208 -24.99 -5.40 -30.44
C ALA A 208 -23.88 -4.33 -30.43
N LEU A 209 -23.38 -3.91 -31.59
CA LEU A 209 -22.37 -2.85 -31.72
C LEU A 209 -22.95 -1.47 -31.37
N GLU A 210 -24.20 -1.19 -31.72
CA GLU A 210 -24.89 0.03 -31.31
C GLU A 210 -25.08 0.09 -29.78
N ARG A 211 -25.51 -1.03 -29.18
CA ARG A 211 -25.62 -1.15 -27.71
C ARG A 211 -24.25 -0.97 -27.04
N LEU A 212 -23.20 -1.54 -27.64
CA LEU A 212 -21.83 -1.37 -27.18
C LEU A 212 -21.42 0.11 -27.18
N GLN A 213 -21.68 0.84 -28.27
CA GLN A 213 -21.40 2.27 -28.36
C GLN A 213 -22.15 3.07 -27.28
N VAL A 214 -23.42 2.75 -27.02
CA VAL A 214 -24.19 3.39 -25.93
C VAL A 214 -23.53 3.16 -24.57
N LYS A 215 -23.13 1.92 -24.28
CA LYS A 215 -22.46 1.56 -23.01
C LYS A 215 -21.11 2.26 -22.86
N LEU A 216 -20.31 2.32 -23.92
CA LEU A 216 -19.02 3.01 -23.93
C LEU A 216 -19.16 4.52 -23.72
N LYS A 217 -20.19 5.15 -24.33
CA LYS A 217 -20.50 6.57 -24.11
C LYS A 217 -20.90 6.86 -22.67
N GLN A 218 -21.74 6.02 -22.06
CA GLN A 218 -22.10 6.12 -20.64
C GLN A 218 -20.87 5.97 -19.75
N GLU A 219 -20.00 5.00 -20.03
CA GLU A 219 -18.77 4.81 -19.28
C GLU A 219 -17.81 6.00 -19.41
N ILE A 220 -17.70 6.64 -20.58
CA ILE A 220 -16.92 7.87 -20.75
C ILE A 220 -17.45 8.98 -19.83
N GLU A 221 -18.77 9.19 -19.76
CA GLU A 221 -19.36 10.20 -18.87
C GLU A 221 -19.12 9.88 -17.39
N ASP A 222 -19.18 8.60 -17.01
CA ASP A 222 -18.86 8.17 -15.64
C ASP A 222 -17.37 8.36 -15.31
N LEU A 223 -16.48 8.11 -16.27
CA LEU A 223 -15.04 8.31 -16.15
C LEU A 223 -14.70 9.80 -16.02
N LYS A 224 -15.33 10.68 -16.81
CA LYS A 224 -15.18 12.14 -16.68
C LYS A 224 -15.60 12.65 -15.31
N ARG A 225 -16.76 12.18 -14.80
CA ARG A 225 -17.23 12.55 -13.44
C ARG A 225 -16.26 12.06 -12.36
N ARG A 226 -15.70 10.86 -12.52
CA ARG A 226 -14.68 10.33 -11.60
C ARG A 226 -13.40 11.16 -11.67
N TYR A 227 -12.90 11.48 -12.86
CA TYR A 227 -11.72 12.31 -13.05
C TYR A 227 -11.84 13.67 -12.34
N GLY A 228 -12.98 14.34 -12.50
CA GLY A 228 -13.22 15.63 -11.82
C GLY A 228 -13.11 15.55 -10.30
N LYS A 229 -13.74 14.52 -9.69
CA LYS A 229 -13.64 14.29 -8.23
C LYS A 229 -12.24 13.93 -7.78
N THR A 230 -11.57 13.06 -8.54
CA THR A 230 -10.27 12.50 -8.16
C THR A 230 -9.13 13.51 -8.27
N THR A 231 -9.30 14.57 -9.06
CA THR A 231 -8.29 15.60 -9.25
C THR A 231 -8.44 16.78 -8.28
N GLU A 232 -9.38 16.73 -7.34
CA GLU A 232 -9.51 17.71 -6.24
C GLU A 232 -8.29 17.68 -5.29
N ALA A 233 -7.58 16.55 -5.24
CA ALA A 233 -6.36 16.37 -4.45
C ALA A 233 -5.12 17.10 -5.02
N VAL A 234 -5.06 17.36 -6.33
CA VAL A 234 -3.83 17.86 -6.99
C VAL A 234 -3.34 19.21 -6.42
N PRO A 235 -4.20 20.22 -6.16
CA PRO A 235 -3.75 21.49 -5.58
C PRO A 235 -3.15 21.34 -4.17
N GLU A 236 -3.68 20.44 -3.36
CA GLU A 236 -3.14 20.19 -2.01
C GLU A 236 -1.77 19.49 -2.10
N LEU A 237 -1.56 18.60 -3.07
CA LEU A 237 -0.24 18.02 -3.34
C LEU A 237 0.78 19.09 -3.77
N GLU A 238 0.38 20.10 -4.53
CA GLU A 238 1.26 21.22 -4.91
C GLU A 238 1.61 22.10 -3.71
N LEU A 239 0.66 22.31 -2.79
CA LEU A 239 0.91 23.01 -1.54
C LEU A 239 1.87 22.21 -0.63
N GLN A 240 1.65 20.90 -0.47
CA GLN A 240 2.55 20.02 0.28
C GLN A 240 3.96 20.00 -0.34
N ALA A 241 4.07 19.88 -1.67
CA ALA A 241 5.36 19.94 -2.36
C ALA A 241 6.09 21.26 -2.07
N SER A 242 5.38 22.39 -2.14
CA SER A 242 5.95 23.71 -1.84
C SER A 242 6.44 23.81 -0.38
N ARG A 243 5.66 23.27 0.58
CA ARG A 243 6.05 23.22 2.00
C ARG A 243 7.28 22.34 2.22
N ILE A 244 7.30 21.15 1.65
CA ILE A 244 8.45 20.23 1.72
C ILE A 244 9.70 20.88 1.13
N SER A 245 9.59 21.54 -0.03
CA SER A 245 10.73 22.24 -0.65
C SER A 245 11.26 23.36 0.25
N ASN A 246 10.36 24.17 0.84
CA ASN A 246 10.75 25.23 1.77
C ASN A 246 11.41 24.67 3.04
N GLU A 247 10.91 23.57 3.58
CA GLU A 247 11.48 22.91 4.77
C GLU A 247 12.85 22.29 4.49
N ILE A 248 13.04 21.68 3.32
CA ILE A 248 14.36 21.22 2.87
C ILE A 248 15.33 22.39 2.83
N ASN A 249 14.94 23.51 2.21
CA ASN A 249 15.80 24.70 2.10
C ASN A 249 16.16 25.27 3.48
N LEU A 250 15.18 25.37 4.38
CA LEU A 250 15.39 25.86 5.76
C LEU A 250 16.32 24.93 6.54
N LEU A 251 16.14 23.62 6.45
CA LEU A 251 17.00 22.65 7.14
C LEU A 251 18.41 22.63 6.58
N GLN A 252 18.57 22.81 5.26
CA GLN A 252 19.88 22.96 4.63
C GLN A 252 20.59 24.23 5.12
N GLU A 253 19.88 25.36 5.24
CA GLU A 253 20.43 26.60 5.78
C GLU A 253 20.84 26.45 7.26
N LYS A 254 19.98 25.82 8.09
CA LYS A 254 20.32 25.52 9.50
C LYS A 254 21.55 24.65 9.63
N LEU A 255 21.67 23.62 8.80
CA LEU A 255 22.85 22.75 8.79
C LEU A 255 24.11 23.48 8.32
N GLN A 256 24.03 24.40 7.35
CA GLN A 256 25.16 25.25 6.93
C GLN A 256 25.62 26.16 8.05
N ASN A 257 24.68 26.80 8.76
CA ASN A 257 25.00 27.66 9.90
C ASN A 257 25.64 26.85 11.04
N LEU A 258 25.12 25.65 11.33
CA LEU A 258 25.68 24.74 12.33
C LEU A 258 27.10 24.29 11.95
N GLU A 259 27.36 24.00 10.67
CA GLU A 259 28.71 23.68 10.20
C GLU A 259 29.69 24.82 10.46
N GLU A 260 29.33 26.05 10.08
CA GLU A 260 30.19 27.20 10.25
C GLU A 260 30.49 27.47 11.72
N GLU A 261 29.50 27.33 12.60
CA GLU A 261 29.68 27.48 14.06
C GLU A 261 30.60 26.40 14.64
N LEU A 262 30.40 25.13 14.27
CA LEU A 262 31.21 24.01 14.75
C LEU A 262 32.63 24.07 14.19
N ARG A 263 32.81 24.54 12.96
CA ARG A 263 34.11 24.77 12.34
C ARG A 263 34.88 25.88 13.07
N GLN A 264 34.25 27.03 13.30
CA GLN A 264 34.89 28.14 14.03
C GLN A 264 35.27 27.74 15.46
N THR A 265 34.49 26.87 16.10
CA THR A 265 34.80 26.35 17.43
C THR A 265 35.97 25.36 17.41
N ALA A 266 35.99 24.42 16.45
CA ALA A 266 37.07 23.47 16.28
C ALA A 266 38.41 24.14 15.91
N GLU A 267 38.38 25.16 15.04
CA GLU A 267 39.57 25.96 14.68
C GLU A 267 40.15 26.71 15.89
N LYS A 268 39.30 27.14 16.83
CA LYS A 268 39.73 27.78 18.09
C LYS A 268 40.27 26.79 19.12
N GLN A 269 39.82 25.54 19.11
CA GLN A 269 40.12 24.52 20.12
C GLN A 269 41.15 23.46 19.66
N LEU A 270 41.58 23.48 18.39
CA LEU A 270 42.51 22.49 17.78
C LEU A 270 41.97 21.04 17.87
N GLU A 271 40.65 20.86 17.86
CA GLU A 271 40.02 19.54 17.89
C GLU A 271 39.87 18.95 16.49
N GLU A 272 39.90 17.61 16.40
CA GLU A 272 39.52 16.92 15.18
C GLU A 272 38.01 17.14 14.87
N PRO A 273 37.62 17.32 13.59
CA PRO A 273 36.27 17.73 13.22
C PRO A 273 35.25 16.58 13.34
N TRP A 274 34.90 16.23 14.57
CA TRP A 274 33.95 15.18 14.96
C TRP A 274 32.55 15.37 14.33
N TRP A 275 32.14 16.62 14.14
CA TRP A 275 30.83 17.03 13.62
C TRP A 275 30.56 16.65 12.16
N LYS A 276 31.59 16.35 11.36
CA LYS A 276 31.44 15.99 9.94
C LYS A 276 30.58 14.74 9.73
N THR A 277 30.60 13.81 10.68
CA THR A 277 29.78 12.59 10.63
C THR A 277 28.30 12.90 10.85
N GLY A 278 27.98 13.77 11.82
CA GLY A 278 26.61 14.21 12.10
C GLY A 278 26.01 14.97 10.91
N LEU A 279 26.76 15.90 10.32
CA LEU A 279 26.31 16.60 9.10
C LEU A 279 26.13 15.67 7.90
N LYS A 280 27.00 14.66 7.72
CA LYS A 280 26.84 13.65 6.68
C LYS A 280 25.52 12.88 6.84
N ILE A 281 25.22 12.44 8.07
CA ILE A 281 23.98 11.72 8.36
C ILE A 281 22.78 12.62 8.09
N ALA A 282 22.78 13.85 8.63
CA ALA A 282 21.70 14.80 8.45
C ALA A 282 21.46 15.17 6.98
N GLY A 283 22.51 15.47 6.21
CA GLY A 283 22.42 15.77 4.79
C GLY A 283 21.89 14.60 3.96
N THR A 284 22.34 13.37 4.27
CA THR A 284 21.83 12.15 3.64
C THR A 284 20.34 11.99 3.93
N LEU A 285 19.93 12.12 5.19
CA LEU A 285 18.53 12.06 5.63
C LEU A 285 17.67 13.12 4.92
N CYS A 286 18.15 14.36 4.79
CA CYS A 286 17.42 15.41 4.08
C CYS A 286 17.19 15.09 2.58
N SER A 287 17.97 14.19 1.97
CA SER A 287 17.86 13.86 0.53
C SER A 287 17.01 12.63 0.23
N VAL A 288 16.65 11.82 1.23
CA VAL A 288 15.93 10.55 1.03
C VAL A 288 14.41 10.70 1.25
N VAL A 289 13.68 9.74 0.68
CA VAL A 289 12.25 9.52 0.92
C VAL A 289 12.11 8.18 1.64
N PRO A 290 11.67 8.14 2.90
CA PRO A 290 11.46 6.88 3.59
C PRO A 290 10.38 6.06 2.91
N VAL A 291 10.61 4.75 2.84
CA VAL A 291 9.60 3.77 2.44
C VAL A 291 9.50 2.67 3.49
N TYR A 292 8.28 2.23 3.77
CA TYR A 292 8.03 1.18 4.77
C TYR A 292 8.57 -0.19 4.36
N GLN A 293 8.87 -0.39 3.07
CA GLN A 293 9.37 -1.64 2.52
C GLN A 293 10.83 -1.47 2.11
N PRO A 294 11.75 -2.39 2.48
CA PRO A 294 12.98 -2.52 1.74
C PRO A 294 12.64 -2.96 0.31
N ALA A 295 13.22 -2.33 -0.71
CA ALA A 295 13.27 -3.00 -2.01
C ALA A 295 13.94 -4.36 -1.78
N LEU A 296 13.40 -5.44 -2.35
CA LEU A 296 14.19 -6.66 -2.50
C LEU A 296 15.48 -6.25 -3.22
N GLY A 297 16.62 -6.29 -2.51
CA GLY A 297 17.91 -5.77 -2.98
C GLY A 297 18.38 -4.41 -2.43
N ALA A 298 17.59 -3.66 -1.66
CA ALA A 298 17.97 -2.34 -1.10
C ALA A 298 18.73 -2.38 0.23
N VAL A 299 19.23 -3.54 0.67
CA VAL A 299 20.15 -3.60 1.80
C VAL A 299 21.41 -2.83 1.43
N GLY A 300 21.58 -1.62 1.96
CA GLY A 300 22.70 -0.71 1.63
C GLY A 300 22.36 0.48 0.73
N GLY A 301 21.09 0.78 0.45
CA GLY A 301 20.69 1.96 -0.35
C GLY A 301 21.23 3.29 0.21
N LEU A 302 21.22 3.44 1.53
CA LEU A 302 21.84 4.59 2.23
C LEU A 302 23.38 4.60 2.15
N MET A 303 24.03 3.45 1.98
CA MET A 303 25.49 3.37 1.81
C MET A 303 25.93 3.87 0.43
N ASN A 304 25.16 3.59 -0.62
CA ASN A 304 25.43 4.12 -1.97
C ASN A 304 25.23 5.63 -2.04
N LEU A 305 24.16 6.17 -1.45
CA LEU A 305 23.93 7.63 -1.38
C LEU A 305 24.99 8.35 -0.52
N GLY A 306 25.51 7.67 0.51
CA GLY A 306 26.61 8.19 1.33
C GLY A 306 28.00 8.03 0.70
N ALA A 307 28.15 7.35 -0.44
CA ALA A 307 29.43 7.13 -1.13
C ALA A 307 29.86 8.33 -1.99
N ASP A 308 28.90 9.06 -2.58
CA ASP A 308 29.13 10.26 -3.41
C ASP A 308 29.37 11.56 -2.59
N PHE A 309 29.52 11.42 -1.27
CA PHE A 309 29.75 12.52 -0.36
C PHE A 309 31.20 13.02 -0.47
N ASP A 310 31.38 14.18 -1.09
CA ASP A 310 32.65 14.91 -1.09
C ASP A 310 32.90 15.48 0.32
N LYS A 311 33.95 14.97 0.98
CA LYS A 311 34.33 15.40 2.34
C LYS A 311 34.82 16.85 2.40
N ASP A 312 35.22 17.40 1.26
CA ASP A 312 35.77 18.74 1.13
C ASP A 312 34.71 19.74 0.61
N ASN A 313 33.62 19.27 -0.02
CA ASN A 313 32.46 20.07 -0.43
C ASN A 313 31.12 19.37 -0.16
N PRO A 314 30.79 19.10 1.12
CA PRO A 314 29.62 18.30 1.49
C PRO A 314 28.29 18.91 0.96
N TRP A 315 28.22 20.23 0.90
CA TRP A 315 27.04 20.97 0.43
C TRP A 315 26.73 20.81 -1.05
N LYS A 316 27.74 20.58 -1.89
CA LYS A 316 27.52 20.42 -3.34
C LYS A 316 26.80 19.10 -3.65
N THR A 317 27.09 18.06 -2.87
CA THR A 317 26.38 16.77 -2.95
C THR A 317 24.96 16.85 -2.37
N ILE A 318 24.72 17.68 -1.34
CA ILE A 318 23.41 17.84 -0.68
C ILE A 318 22.44 18.75 -1.45
N THR A 319 22.94 19.81 -2.09
CA THR A 319 22.12 20.84 -2.78
C THR A 319 22.00 20.62 -4.30
N GLY A 320 22.86 19.80 -4.90
CA GLY A 320 22.86 19.54 -6.35
C GLY A 320 21.83 18.52 -6.83
N THR A 321 21.06 17.91 -5.93
CA THR A 321 20.15 16.80 -6.24
C THR A 321 18.70 17.25 -6.29
N VAL A 322 18.02 16.98 -7.40
CA VAL A 322 16.58 17.23 -7.56
C VAL A 322 15.81 16.39 -6.54
N ASP A 323 15.04 17.03 -5.66
CA ASP A 323 14.13 16.35 -4.73
C ASP A 323 12.77 16.03 -5.37
N ILE A 324 11.97 15.22 -4.68
CA ILE A 324 10.65 14.77 -5.15
C ILE A 324 9.64 15.91 -5.31
N ALA A 325 9.70 16.95 -4.48
CA ALA A 325 8.80 18.10 -4.54
C ALA A 325 9.12 19.01 -5.75
N THR A 326 10.41 19.22 -6.02
CA THR A 326 10.90 19.94 -7.20
C THR A 326 10.56 19.18 -8.47
N ALA A 327 10.75 17.86 -8.49
CA ALA A 327 10.36 17.01 -9.62
C ALA A 327 8.85 17.08 -9.89
N PHE A 328 8.02 17.03 -8.84
CA PHE A 328 6.57 17.14 -8.95
C PHE A 328 6.13 18.50 -9.48
N SER A 329 6.68 19.58 -8.94
CA SER A 329 6.40 20.94 -9.39
C SER A 329 6.78 21.14 -10.86
N GLY A 330 7.93 20.57 -11.27
CA GLY A 330 8.38 20.56 -12.66
C GLY A 330 7.46 19.77 -13.61
N ALA A 331 6.74 18.77 -13.11
CA ALA A 331 5.79 17.99 -13.89
C ALA A 331 4.50 18.77 -14.25
N ARG A 332 4.24 19.92 -13.60
CA ARG A 332 3.11 20.82 -13.88
C ARG A 332 1.76 20.09 -13.94
N VAL A 333 1.49 19.28 -12.92
CA VAL A 333 0.32 18.38 -12.91
C VAL A 333 -1.00 19.16 -12.91
N SER A 334 -1.12 20.27 -12.17
CA SER A 334 -2.35 21.10 -12.22
C SER A 334 -2.62 21.70 -13.59
N GLN A 335 -1.61 22.25 -14.26
CA GLN A 335 -1.77 22.80 -15.62
C GLN A 335 -2.30 21.73 -16.57
N ARG A 336 -1.71 20.53 -16.53
CA ARG A 336 -2.08 19.43 -17.41
C ARG A 336 -3.44 18.83 -17.06
N LYS A 337 -3.82 18.85 -15.78
CA LYS A 337 -5.18 18.53 -15.33
C LYS A 337 -6.19 19.48 -15.97
N GLU A 338 -5.96 20.79 -15.90
CA GLU A 338 -6.86 21.80 -16.47
C GLU A 338 -6.98 21.65 -17.99
N GLU A 339 -5.86 21.42 -18.68
CA GLU A 339 -5.84 21.09 -20.12
C GLU A 339 -6.70 19.86 -20.41
N PHE A 340 -6.57 18.80 -19.61
CA PHE A 340 -7.36 17.58 -19.79
C PHE A 340 -8.85 17.82 -19.54
N GLU A 341 -9.22 18.56 -18.49
CA GLU A 341 -10.61 18.91 -18.22
C GLU A 341 -11.21 19.74 -19.35
N LEU A 342 -10.46 20.70 -19.88
CA LEU A 342 -10.88 21.53 -20.99
C LEU A 342 -11.13 20.70 -22.26
N VAL A 343 -10.22 19.78 -22.58
CA VAL A 343 -10.36 18.89 -23.74
C VAL A 343 -11.49 17.87 -23.51
N SER A 344 -11.60 17.29 -22.32
CA SER A 344 -12.63 16.27 -22.03
C SER A 344 -14.05 16.84 -22.03
N LYS A 345 -14.24 18.10 -21.63
CA LYS A 345 -15.52 18.83 -21.75
C LYS A 345 -15.96 18.99 -23.21
N LYS A 346 -15.02 19.09 -24.16
CA LYS A 346 -15.30 19.18 -25.59
C LYS A 346 -15.72 17.84 -26.22
N VAL A 347 -15.51 16.73 -25.52
CA VAL A 347 -15.93 15.39 -25.99
C VAL A 347 -17.43 15.24 -25.74
N ASP A 348 -18.27 15.70 -26.66
CA ASP A 348 -19.73 15.55 -26.54
C ASP A 348 -20.19 14.16 -27.02
N THR A 349 -20.32 13.22 -26.07
CA THR A 349 -20.77 11.84 -26.36
C THR A 349 -22.22 11.75 -26.83
N LYS A 350 -23.02 12.81 -26.65
CA LYS A 350 -24.45 12.88 -27.01
C LYS A 350 -24.70 13.46 -28.40
N SER A 351 -23.68 14.06 -29.02
CA SER A 351 -23.74 14.57 -30.38
C SER A 351 -24.14 13.49 -31.41
N GLN A 352 -24.98 13.86 -32.38
CA GLN A 352 -25.31 13.01 -33.54
C GLN A 352 -24.09 12.79 -34.46
N GLU A 353 -23.16 13.75 -34.52
CA GLU A 353 -21.90 13.68 -35.27
C GLU A 353 -20.70 13.43 -34.33
N PHE A 354 -20.79 12.41 -33.47
CA PHE A 354 -19.73 12.14 -32.51
C PHE A 354 -18.42 11.69 -33.19
N LYS A 355 -17.41 12.58 -33.25
CA LYS A 355 -16.09 12.34 -33.86
C LYS A 355 -15.12 11.67 -32.87
N ALA A 356 -15.35 10.40 -32.58
CA ALA A 356 -14.61 9.64 -31.57
C ALA A 356 -13.09 9.66 -31.77
N LEU A 357 -12.61 9.47 -33.00
CA LEU A 357 -11.17 9.47 -33.31
C LEU A 357 -10.50 10.83 -33.06
N GLN A 358 -11.15 11.93 -33.45
CA GLN A 358 -10.65 13.28 -33.20
C GLN A 358 -10.58 13.58 -31.70
N SER A 359 -11.59 13.16 -30.93
CA SER A 359 -11.59 13.27 -29.47
C SER A 359 -10.48 12.44 -28.83
N ALA A 360 -10.21 11.23 -29.34
CA ALA A 360 -9.14 10.36 -28.84
C ALA A 360 -7.77 11.03 -29.00
N ARG A 361 -7.49 11.60 -30.19
CA ARG A 361 -6.27 12.36 -30.45
C ARG A 361 -6.08 13.51 -29.48
N SER A 362 -7.08 14.38 -29.35
CA SER A 362 -6.96 15.56 -28.49
C SER A 362 -6.70 15.22 -27.02
N LEU A 363 -7.28 14.12 -26.52
CA LEU A 363 -7.06 13.66 -25.15
C LEU A 363 -5.69 13.00 -24.99
N GLN A 364 -5.23 12.27 -26.00
CA GLN A 364 -3.96 11.58 -25.95
C GLN A 364 -2.77 12.52 -25.90
N ASP A 365 -2.80 13.65 -26.60
CA ASP A 365 -1.71 14.64 -26.55
C ASP A 365 -1.50 15.14 -25.11
N VAL A 366 -2.58 15.48 -24.42
CA VAL A 366 -2.55 15.92 -23.01
C VAL A 366 -2.11 14.78 -22.08
N THR A 367 -2.64 13.56 -22.31
CA THR A 367 -2.32 12.37 -21.50
C THR A 367 -0.84 11.99 -21.62
N THR A 368 -0.26 12.15 -22.81
CA THR A 368 1.16 11.85 -23.08
C THR A 368 2.06 12.87 -22.39
N ALA A 369 1.73 14.16 -22.50
CA ALA A 369 2.46 15.21 -21.78
C ALA A 369 2.46 14.93 -20.27
N LEU A 370 1.28 14.63 -19.71
CA LEU A 370 1.08 14.24 -18.33
C LEU A 370 1.96 13.05 -17.94
N SER A 371 1.81 11.92 -18.62
CA SER A 371 2.59 10.69 -18.35
C SER A 371 4.10 10.95 -18.32
N LYS A 372 4.65 11.73 -19.27
CA LYS A 372 6.09 12.07 -19.29
C LYS A 372 6.56 12.87 -18.07
N GLY A 373 5.73 13.78 -17.56
CA GLY A 373 6.12 14.51 -16.33
C GLY A 373 6.07 13.62 -15.11
N LEU A 374 5.09 12.71 -15.05
CA LEU A 374 4.95 11.77 -13.96
C LEU A 374 6.06 10.71 -13.94
N GLU A 375 6.58 10.32 -15.10
CA GLU A 375 7.78 9.47 -15.20
C GLU A 375 9.01 10.13 -14.57
N GLY A 376 9.20 11.44 -14.82
CA GLY A 376 10.29 12.19 -14.19
C GLY A 376 10.19 12.18 -12.66
N VAL A 377 8.98 12.34 -12.13
CA VAL A 377 8.70 12.23 -10.69
C VAL A 377 8.99 10.83 -10.16
N ALA A 378 8.49 9.80 -10.84
CA ALA A 378 8.66 8.41 -10.42
C ALA A 378 10.13 7.98 -10.42
N LYS A 379 10.92 8.47 -11.39
CA LYS A 379 12.37 8.24 -11.45
C LYS A 379 13.10 8.86 -10.26
N VAL A 380 12.84 10.14 -9.97
CA VAL A 380 13.42 10.81 -8.80
C VAL A 380 13.01 10.12 -7.51
N MET A 381 11.75 9.67 -7.42
CA MET A 381 11.27 8.91 -6.26
C MET A 381 12.07 7.59 -6.10
N ALA A 382 12.22 6.80 -7.16
CA ALA A 382 12.97 5.53 -7.11
C ALA A 382 14.44 5.73 -6.69
N GLU A 383 15.11 6.76 -7.19
CA GLU A 383 16.52 7.06 -6.87
C GLU A 383 16.76 7.51 -5.42
N ARG A 384 15.70 7.95 -4.72
CA ARG A 384 15.79 8.57 -3.38
C ARG A 384 15.16 7.74 -2.27
N GLN A 385 14.60 6.59 -2.58
CA GLN A 385 13.95 5.73 -1.59
C GLN A 385 14.96 5.08 -0.64
N ALA A 386 14.61 5.04 0.65
CA ALA A 386 15.37 4.33 1.67
C ALA A 386 14.44 3.59 2.65
N PRO A 387 14.81 2.39 3.14
CA PRO A 387 13.99 1.67 4.11
C PRO A 387 13.82 2.48 5.41
N LYS A 388 12.58 2.64 5.89
CA LYS A 388 12.28 3.40 7.13
C LYS A 388 13.10 2.91 8.32
N SER A 389 13.35 1.61 8.44
CA SER A 389 14.20 1.06 9.50
C SER A 389 15.65 1.56 9.47
N GLU A 390 16.22 1.78 8.28
CA GLU A 390 17.56 2.33 8.14
C GLU A 390 17.58 3.84 8.41
N VAL A 391 16.54 4.55 7.94
CA VAL A 391 16.31 5.97 8.23
C VAL A 391 16.19 6.21 9.74
N ASP A 392 15.35 5.44 10.43
CA ASP A 392 15.15 5.51 11.89
C ASP A 392 16.46 5.21 12.64
N ALA A 393 17.26 4.26 12.14
CA ALA A 393 18.55 3.94 12.73
C ALA A 393 19.56 5.09 12.60
N LEU A 394 19.56 5.80 11.45
CA LEU A 394 20.40 6.96 11.22
C LEU A 394 19.94 8.19 12.03
N LEU A 395 18.63 8.43 12.15
CA LEU A 395 18.08 9.48 13.02
C LEU A 395 18.51 9.29 14.47
N ARG A 396 18.42 8.06 14.99
CA ARG A 396 18.88 7.73 16.35
C ARG A 396 20.39 7.85 16.51
N LYS A 397 21.17 7.59 15.45
CA LYS A 397 22.61 7.81 15.46
C LYS A 397 22.91 9.31 15.54
N LEU A 398 22.21 10.13 14.75
CA LEU A 398 22.34 11.59 14.76
C LEU A 398 22.03 12.17 16.16
N GLU A 399 20.98 11.69 16.81
CA GLU A 399 20.62 12.07 18.19
C GLU A 399 21.69 11.76 19.23
N ALA A 400 22.51 10.73 18.98
CA ALA A 400 23.55 10.31 19.90
C ALA A 400 24.85 11.11 19.79
N GLU A 401 25.03 11.92 18.74
CA GLU A 401 26.26 12.70 18.50
C GLU A 401 26.33 13.96 19.38
N SER A 402 25.27 14.78 19.46
CA SER A 402 25.23 15.97 20.32
C SER A 402 23.80 16.48 20.59
N GLU A 403 23.64 17.41 21.54
CA GLU A 403 22.32 17.99 21.86
C GLU A 403 21.82 18.92 20.72
N GLU A 404 22.72 19.58 20.00
CA GLU A 404 22.42 20.37 18.80
C GLU A 404 21.85 19.47 17.68
N PHE A 405 22.44 18.29 17.47
CA PHE A 405 21.96 17.31 16.49
C PHE A 405 20.63 16.65 16.89
N LYS A 406 20.29 16.61 18.18
CA LYS A 406 19.04 16.06 18.69
C LYS A 406 17.83 16.97 18.46
N GLN A 407 18.00 18.29 18.45
CA GLN A 407 16.93 19.18 18.01
C GLN A 407 16.72 19.06 16.50
N LEU A 408 17.83 19.00 15.75
CA LEU A 408 17.83 18.87 14.31
C LEU A 408 17.25 17.52 13.84
N SER A 409 17.50 16.43 14.56
CA SER A 409 16.95 15.10 14.25
C SER A 409 15.43 15.09 14.31
N LYS A 410 14.80 15.82 15.26
CA LYS A 410 13.35 15.94 15.36
C LYS A 410 12.74 16.67 14.16
N GLU A 411 13.40 17.75 13.71
CA GLU A 411 12.95 18.49 12.53
C GLU A 411 13.12 17.65 11.26
N ILE A 412 14.25 16.92 11.13
CA ILE A 412 14.49 15.99 10.01
C ILE A 412 13.49 14.83 10.04
N ALA A 413 13.17 14.26 11.21
CA ALA A 413 12.18 13.21 11.36
C ALA A 413 10.80 13.68 10.87
N THR A 414 10.38 14.88 11.27
CA THR A 414 9.12 15.49 10.80
C THR A 414 9.11 15.66 9.27
N LEU A 415 10.20 16.17 8.69
CA LEU A 415 10.33 16.30 7.23
C LEU A 415 10.24 14.94 6.52
N LEU A 416 10.89 13.92 7.07
CA LEU A 416 10.91 12.57 6.49
C LEU A 416 9.53 11.90 6.51
N GLU A 417 8.75 12.09 7.57
CA GLU A 417 7.36 11.63 7.64
C GLU A 417 6.50 12.30 6.58
N ARG A 418 6.58 13.63 6.46
CA ARG A 418 5.87 14.38 5.41
C ARG A 418 6.27 13.96 4.00
N LYS A 419 7.56 13.72 3.75
CA LYS A 419 8.04 13.22 2.45
C LYS A 419 7.47 11.86 2.11
N MET A 420 7.42 10.96 3.08
CA MET A 420 6.85 9.62 2.92
C MET A 420 5.35 9.71 2.61
N ASP A 421 4.60 10.54 3.35
CA ASP A 421 3.17 10.74 3.12
C ASP A 421 2.90 11.39 1.76
N PHE A 422 3.64 12.43 1.42
CA PHE A 422 3.58 13.08 0.10
C PHE A 422 3.85 12.08 -1.02
N ALA A 423 4.91 11.28 -0.92
CA ALA A 423 5.28 10.31 -1.95
C ALA A 423 4.18 9.25 -2.15
N GLN A 424 3.51 8.84 -1.07
CA GLN A 424 2.42 7.88 -1.12
C GLN A 424 1.14 8.45 -1.73
N GLN A 425 0.75 9.67 -1.34
CA GLN A 425 -0.39 10.36 -1.94
C GLN A 425 -0.14 10.66 -3.41
N LEU A 426 1.09 11.09 -3.74
CA LEU A 426 1.51 11.38 -5.08
C LEU A 426 1.33 10.12 -5.94
N ALA A 427 1.91 8.99 -5.55
CA ALA A 427 1.76 7.74 -6.30
C ALA A 427 0.29 7.32 -6.52
N SER A 428 -0.57 7.53 -5.52
CA SER A 428 -2.02 7.30 -5.63
C SER A 428 -2.70 8.24 -6.64
N ALA A 429 -2.34 9.52 -6.62
CA ALA A 429 -2.82 10.51 -7.58
C ALA A 429 -2.30 10.23 -9.00
N LEU A 430 -1.02 9.84 -9.15
CA LEU A 430 -0.38 9.48 -10.43
C LEU A 430 -1.14 8.33 -11.12
N GLN A 431 -1.54 7.32 -10.35
CA GLN A 431 -2.31 6.20 -10.87
C GLN A 431 -3.62 6.66 -11.50
N LEU A 432 -4.39 7.47 -10.78
CA LEU A 432 -5.73 7.84 -11.23
C LEU A 432 -5.70 8.82 -12.40
N VAL A 433 -4.73 9.73 -12.37
CA VAL A 433 -4.50 10.75 -13.40
C VAL A 433 -3.96 10.15 -14.70
N THR A 434 -3.43 8.92 -14.68
CA THR A 434 -3.01 8.18 -15.89
C THR A 434 -4.06 7.15 -16.35
N GLU A 435 -4.67 6.40 -15.43
CA GLU A 435 -5.64 5.35 -15.74
C GLU A 435 -6.92 5.88 -16.40
N ILE A 436 -7.51 6.95 -15.85
CA ILE A 436 -8.81 7.44 -16.31
C ILE A 436 -8.73 8.02 -17.74
N PRO A 437 -7.76 8.91 -18.06
CA PRO A 437 -7.56 9.37 -19.42
C PRO A 437 -7.34 8.24 -20.44
N ASN A 438 -6.50 7.25 -20.09
CA ASN A 438 -6.26 6.09 -20.95
C ASN A 438 -7.53 5.26 -21.17
N ALA A 439 -8.38 5.09 -20.15
CA ALA A 439 -9.66 4.41 -20.29
C ALA A 439 -10.63 5.17 -21.20
N ILE A 440 -10.69 6.51 -21.10
CA ILE A 440 -11.51 7.33 -22.00
C ILE A 440 -11.02 7.20 -23.45
N THR A 441 -9.71 7.33 -23.68
CA THR A 441 -9.10 7.15 -25.02
C THR A 441 -9.38 5.75 -25.59
N THR A 442 -9.29 4.71 -24.76
CA THR A 442 -9.64 3.32 -25.14
C THR A 442 -11.09 3.23 -25.60
N ASN A 443 -12.02 3.83 -24.85
CA ASN A 443 -13.45 3.80 -25.18
C ASN A 443 -13.76 4.57 -26.47
N LEU A 444 -13.06 5.68 -26.72
CA LEU A 444 -13.20 6.43 -27.96
C LEU A 444 -12.73 5.63 -29.18
N LEU A 445 -11.57 4.97 -29.09
CA LEU A 445 -11.07 4.10 -30.16
C LEU A 445 -11.97 2.88 -30.38
N ALA A 446 -12.55 2.33 -29.31
CA ALA A 446 -13.54 1.26 -29.40
C ALA A 446 -14.84 1.71 -30.09
N ILE A 447 -15.34 2.93 -29.81
CA ILE A 447 -16.50 3.52 -30.49
C ILE A 447 -16.22 3.73 -31.98
N ASP A 448 -15.04 4.26 -32.33
CA ASP A 448 -14.60 4.45 -33.71
C ASP A 448 -14.54 3.12 -34.48
N SER A 449 -13.92 2.10 -33.89
CA SER A 449 -13.82 0.77 -34.47
C SER A 449 -15.20 0.11 -34.64
N ALA A 450 -16.09 0.22 -33.65
CA ALA A 450 -17.46 -0.26 -33.75
C ALA A 450 -18.24 0.48 -34.86
N GLY A 451 -18.09 1.80 -34.97
CA GLY A 451 -18.73 2.60 -36.03
C GLY A 451 -18.23 2.22 -37.43
N SER A 452 -16.92 2.01 -37.57
CA SER A 452 -16.32 1.50 -38.80
C SER A 452 -16.84 0.11 -39.17
N ALA A 453 -17.02 -0.78 -38.19
CA ALA A 453 -17.56 -2.12 -38.41
C ALA A 453 -19.04 -2.08 -38.84
N ILE A 454 -19.85 -1.20 -38.23
CA ILE A 454 -21.25 -0.96 -38.63
C ILE A 454 -21.31 -0.46 -40.09
N ALA A 455 -20.49 0.54 -40.44
CA ALA A 455 -20.48 1.15 -41.78
C ALA A 455 -20.02 0.18 -42.89
N LYS A 456 -19.10 -0.75 -42.59
CA LYS A 456 -18.51 -1.67 -43.58
C LYS A 456 -19.28 -2.99 -43.75
N GLY A 457 -20.21 -3.33 -42.86
CA GLY A 457 -21.01 -4.56 -42.95
C GLY A 457 -20.17 -5.85 -43.11
N LYS A 458 -20.53 -6.73 -44.05
CA LYS A 458 -19.90 -8.06 -44.26
C LYS A 458 -18.43 -8.06 -44.70
N GLN A 459 -17.86 -6.94 -45.14
CA GLN A 459 -16.55 -6.95 -45.81
C GLN A 459 -15.34 -7.08 -44.87
N VAL A 460 -15.52 -7.03 -43.54
CA VAL A 460 -14.42 -7.17 -42.59
C VAL A 460 -14.72 -8.31 -41.60
N LEU A 461 -14.62 -9.53 -42.10
CA LEU A 461 -14.83 -10.76 -41.32
C LEU A 461 -13.77 -11.00 -40.23
N ASN A 462 -12.71 -10.18 -40.13
CA ASN A 462 -11.65 -10.29 -39.14
C ASN A 462 -11.02 -8.90 -38.85
N ASP A 463 -11.78 -7.95 -38.29
CA ASP A 463 -11.15 -6.68 -37.87
C ASP A 463 -10.36 -6.89 -36.58
N GLY A 464 -9.05 -7.10 -36.72
CA GLY A 464 -8.13 -7.22 -35.59
C GLY A 464 -8.18 -6.02 -34.64
N ARG A 465 -8.62 -4.83 -35.10
CA ARG A 465 -8.77 -3.63 -34.25
C ARG A 465 -10.00 -3.72 -33.37
N LEU A 466 -11.15 -4.13 -33.92
CA LEU A 466 -12.36 -4.35 -33.12
C LEU A 466 -12.11 -5.43 -32.06
N ALA A 467 -11.47 -6.54 -32.45
CA ALA A 467 -11.10 -7.61 -31.51
C ALA A 467 -10.16 -7.11 -30.39
N MET A 468 -9.18 -6.27 -30.72
CA MET A 468 -8.26 -5.67 -29.74
C MET A 468 -9.00 -4.80 -28.71
N HIS A 469 -9.91 -3.93 -29.16
CA HIS A 469 -10.67 -3.04 -28.27
C HIS A 469 -11.72 -3.79 -27.45
N LEU A 470 -12.39 -4.77 -28.05
CA LEU A 470 -13.26 -5.69 -27.33
C LEU A 470 -12.48 -6.44 -26.24
N GLY A 471 -11.27 -6.93 -26.55
CA GLY A 471 -10.39 -7.55 -25.56
C GLY A 471 -9.98 -6.59 -24.45
N ALA A 472 -9.73 -5.31 -24.75
CA ALA A 472 -9.44 -4.30 -23.72
C ALA A 472 -10.63 -4.08 -22.76
N MET A 473 -11.87 -4.14 -23.26
CA MET A 473 -13.05 -4.04 -22.41
C MET A 473 -13.22 -5.26 -21.51
N GLU A 474 -13.02 -6.45 -22.08
CA GLU A 474 -13.02 -7.70 -21.33
C GLU A 474 -12.00 -7.62 -20.19
N ARG A 475 -10.77 -7.19 -20.49
CA ARG A 475 -9.70 -7.01 -19.50
C ARG A 475 -10.09 -6.03 -18.40
N ARG A 476 -10.63 -4.85 -18.72
CA ARG A 476 -11.07 -3.89 -17.70
C ARG A 476 -12.18 -4.45 -16.80
N ALA A 477 -13.10 -5.24 -17.35
CA ALA A 477 -14.12 -5.93 -16.54
C ALA A 477 -13.47 -6.97 -15.59
N LYS A 478 -12.48 -7.74 -16.08
CA LYS A 478 -11.71 -8.69 -15.27
C LYS A 478 -10.91 -8.00 -14.17
N GLU A 479 -10.18 -6.94 -14.49
CA GLU A 479 -9.39 -6.15 -13.53
C GLU A 479 -10.27 -5.53 -12.44
N ARG A 480 -11.47 -5.04 -12.78
CA ARG A 480 -12.43 -4.55 -11.77
C ARG A 480 -12.89 -5.66 -10.84
N LEU A 481 -13.26 -6.83 -11.36
CA LEU A 481 -13.60 -7.99 -10.53
C LEU A 481 -12.45 -8.38 -9.61
N LEU A 482 -11.23 -8.49 -10.15
CA LEU A 482 -10.03 -8.77 -9.39
C LEU A 482 -9.77 -7.72 -8.31
N LYS A 483 -10.04 -6.44 -8.57
CA LYS A 483 -9.88 -5.35 -7.59
C LYS A 483 -10.82 -5.49 -6.39
N TYR A 484 -12.10 -5.80 -6.62
CA TYR A 484 -13.04 -5.99 -5.52
C TYR A 484 -12.83 -7.32 -4.79
N HIS A 485 -12.40 -8.36 -5.50
CA HIS A 485 -11.93 -9.60 -4.87
C HIS A 485 -10.67 -9.36 -4.01
N TYR A 486 -9.74 -8.52 -4.48
CA TYR A 486 -8.60 -8.07 -3.70
C TYR A 486 -9.04 -7.34 -2.42
N TYR A 487 -9.99 -6.40 -2.48
CA TYR A 487 -10.51 -5.75 -1.27
C TYR A 487 -11.17 -6.73 -0.29
N LEU A 488 -11.89 -7.73 -0.81
CA LEU A 488 -12.43 -8.82 0.00
C LEU A 488 -11.31 -9.64 0.66
N ALA A 489 -10.27 -10.01 -0.10
CA ALA A 489 -9.12 -10.76 0.40
C ALA A 489 -8.36 -9.98 1.50
N LYS A 490 -8.03 -8.70 1.27
CA LYS A 490 -7.33 -7.86 2.25
C LYS A 490 -8.15 -7.64 3.52
N SER A 491 -9.45 -7.43 3.40
CA SER A 491 -10.33 -7.29 4.57
C SER A 491 -10.48 -8.62 5.33
N TYR A 492 -10.49 -9.77 4.64
CA TYR A 492 -10.45 -11.10 5.28
C TYR A 492 -9.14 -11.31 6.05
N GLU A 493 -7.99 -11.04 5.42
CA GLU A 493 -6.67 -11.19 6.05
C GLU A 493 -6.55 -10.33 7.30
N TYR A 494 -7.05 -9.11 7.24
CA TYR A 494 -7.08 -8.22 8.39
C TYR A 494 -8.05 -8.72 9.46
N ARG A 495 -9.27 -9.12 9.11
CA ARG A 495 -10.30 -9.52 10.06
C ARG A 495 -9.92 -10.79 10.82
N LEU A 496 -9.36 -11.77 10.13
CA LEU A 496 -9.11 -13.11 10.68
C LEU A 496 -7.64 -13.38 11.02
N LEU A 497 -6.72 -12.47 10.65
CA LEU A 497 -5.27 -12.64 10.80
C LEU A 497 -4.73 -13.93 10.17
N LYS A 498 -5.42 -14.40 9.13
CA LYS A 498 -5.12 -15.63 8.38
C LYS A 498 -4.96 -15.28 6.90
N ARG A 499 -4.04 -15.96 6.22
CA ARG A 499 -3.84 -15.77 4.78
C ARG A 499 -5.10 -16.18 4.03
N TYR A 500 -5.53 -15.33 3.11
CA TYR A 500 -6.68 -15.62 2.28
C TYR A 500 -6.38 -16.75 1.29
N GLN A 501 -7.18 -17.82 1.30
CA GLN A 501 -7.03 -18.99 0.41
C GLN A 501 -8.07 -19.02 -0.72
N GLY A 502 -9.03 -18.09 -0.71
CA GLY A 502 -10.12 -18.04 -1.68
C GLY A 502 -9.63 -17.73 -3.09
N GLN A 503 -9.28 -18.74 -3.88
CA GLN A 503 -8.97 -18.53 -5.28
C GLN A 503 -10.24 -18.20 -6.05
N LEU A 504 -10.28 -17.01 -6.65
CA LEU A 504 -11.28 -16.69 -7.66
C LEU A 504 -10.85 -17.37 -8.96
N ASP A 505 -11.41 -18.56 -9.20
CA ASP A 505 -11.21 -19.32 -10.43
C ASP A 505 -12.00 -18.65 -11.57
N LEU A 506 -11.47 -17.52 -12.03
CA LEU A 506 -12.01 -16.75 -13.14
C LEU A 506 -12.03 -17.60 -14.42
N ASP A 507 -11.11 -18.56 -14.59
CA ASP A 507 -11.07 -19.52 -15.71
C ASP A 507 -12.35 -20.33 -15.80
N ARG A 508 -12.77 -20.92 -14.68
CA ARG A 508 -14.02 -21.69 -14.62
C ARG A 508 -15.23 -20.83 -14.89
N VAL A 509 -15.28 -19.62 -14.33
CA VAL A 509 -16.37 -18.68 -14.60
C VAL A 509 -16.44 -18.37 -16.09
N PHE A 510 -15.32 -18.01 -16.72
CA PHE A 510 -15.34 -17.60 -18.12
C PHE A 510 -15.61 -18.76 -19.06
N THR A 511 -15.15 -19.96 -18.73
CA THR A 511 -15.53 -21.18 -19.44
C THR A 511 -17.06 -21.37 -19.44
N GLU A 512 -17.72 -21.11 -18.30
CA GLU A 512 -19.18 -21.18 -18.21
C GLU A 512 -19.87 -20.04 -18.96
N MET A 513 -19.29 -18.83 -18.97
CA MET A 513 -19.78 -17.71 -19.80
C MET A 513 -19.72 -18.04 -21.30
N GLU A 514 -18.62 -18.62 -21.77
CA GLU A 514 -18.45 -19.07 -23.15
C GLU A 514 -19.49 -20.15 -23.49
N HIS A 515 -19.66 -21.13 -22.61
CA HIS A 515 -20.66 -22.19 -22.75
C HIS A 515 -22.08 -21.62 -22.87
N LEU A 516 -22.47 -20.68 -22.00
CA LEU A 516 -23.79 -20.08 -22.02
C LEU A 516 -24.03 -19.14 -23.21
N ALA A 517 -23.00 -18.42 -23.67
CA ALA A 517 -23.07 -17.63 -24.89
C ALA A 517 -23.40 -18.51 -26.10
N ARG A 518 -22.76 -19.68 -26.22
CA ARG A 518 -23.08 -20.68 -27.26
C ARG A 518 -24.50 -21.21 -27.15
N LEU A 519 -24.96 -21.49 -25.93
CA LEU A 519 -26.34 -21.95 -25.69
C LEU A 519 -27.39 -20.86 -25.97
N ASN A 520 -27.03 -19.58 -25.93
CA ASN A 520 -27.97 -18.46 -26.14
C ASN A 520 -28.09 -18.04 -27.60
N MET A 521 -27.30 -18.62 -28.51
CA MET A 521 -27.32 -18.29 -29.93
C MET A 521 -28.69 -18.53 -30.61
N GLN A 522 -29.57 -19.30 -29.98
CA GLN A 522 -30.92 -19.62 -30.51
C GLN A 522 -32.03 -18.67 -30.00
N SER A 523 -31.69 -17.68 -29.17
CA SER A 523 -32.64 -16.67 -28.67
C SER A 523 -32.93 -15.58 -29.70
N ASP A 524 -34.07 -14.90 -29.58
CA ASP A 524 -34.44 -13.72 -30.39
C ASP A 524 -33.48 -12.54 -30.17
N LYS A 525 -32.93 -12.41 -28.96
CA LYS A 525 -31.89 -11.42 -28.59
C LYS A 525 -30.69 -12.13 -27.98
N PRO A 526 -29.87 -12.83 -28.78
CA PRO A 526 -28.80 -13.68 -28.28
C PRO A 526 -27.64 -12.86 -27.67
N TYR A 527 -27.54 -11.58 -27.99
CA TYR A 527 -26.63 -10.60 -27.38
C TYR A 527 -27.12 -10.07 -26.00
N GLN A 528 -28.28 -10.54 -25.50
CA GLN A 528 -28.80 -10.25 -24.17
C GLN A 528 -28.84 -11.53 -23.34
N LEU A 529 -28.34 -11.46 -22.12
CA LEU A 529 -28.44 -12.56 -21.17
C LEU A 529 -29.81 -12.48 -20.46
N SER A 530 -30.58 -13.59 -20.46
CA SER A 530 -31.83 -13.65 -19.68
C SER A 530 -31.52 -13.67 -18.18
N LYS A 531 -32.50 -13.27 -17.36
CA LYS A 531 -32.35 -13.27 -15.91
C LYS A 531 -32.04 -14.66 -15.36
N GLU A 532 -32.68 -15.73 -15.84
CA GLU A 532 -32.40 -17.08 -15.34
C GLU A 532 -30.97 -17.55 -15.66
N ARG A 533 -30.48 -17.24 -16.87
CA ARG A 533 -29.11 -17.61 -17.28
C ARG A 533 -28.05 -16.80 -16.55
N PHE A 534 -28.36 -15.55 -16.25
CA PHE A 534 -27.54 -14.70 -15.39
C PHE A 534 -27.38 -15.29 -13.98
N GLU A 535 -28.46 -15.75 -13.35
CA GLU A 535 -28.39 -16.39 -12.04
C GLU A 535 -27.56 -17.70 -12.08
N SER A 536 -27.60 -18.45 -13.19
CA SER A 536 -26.75 -19.64 -13.33
C SER A 536 -25.24 -19.31 -13.39
N LEU A 537 -24.86 -18.19 -14.00
CA LEU A 537 -23.47 -17.69 -13.99
C LEU A 537 -23.04 -17.20 -12.62
N LYS A 538 -23.96 -16.54 -11.91
CA LYS A 538 -23.72 -16.04 -10.55
C LYS A 538 -23.41 -17.18 -9.58
N GLY A 539 -24.00 -18.37 -9.78
CA GLY A 539 -23.72 -19.56 -8.99
C GLY A 539 -22.23 -19.95 -8.94
N VAL A 540 -21.51 -19.88 -10.07
CA VAL A 540 -20.07 -20.24 -10.11
C VAL A 540 -19.22 -19.27 -9.26
N TYR A 541 -19.61 -17.99 -9.22
CA TYR A 541 -18.97 -17.01 -8.34
C TYR A 541 -19.33 -17.23 -6.87
N GLN A 542 -20.58 -17.59 -6.58
CA GLN A 542 -21.05 -17.88 -5.23
C GLN A 542 -20.34 -19.10 -4.62
N ASP A 543 -19.91 -20.08 -5.42
CA ASP A 543 -19.09 -21.21 -4.96
C ASP A 543 -17.76 -20.75 -4.32
N ALA A 544 -17.11 -19.73 -4.89
CA ALA A 544 -15.88 -19.17 -4.31
C ALA A 544 -16.15 -18.50 -2.95
N LEU A 545 -17.28 -17.80 -2.83
CA LEU A 545 -17.71 -17.19 -1.57
C LEU A 545 -18.18 -18.22 -0.54
N ALA A 546 -18.78 -19.33 -0.98
CA ALA A 546 -19.21 -20.42 -0.12
C ALA A 546 -18.03 -21.08 0.59
N ARG A 547 -16.89 -21.26 -0.11
CA ARG A 547 -15.66 -21.78 0.50
C ARG A 547 -15.10 -20.86 1.58
N ILE A 548 -15.10 -19.54 1.34
CA ILE A 548 -14.69 -18.54 2.36
C ILE A 548 -15.64 -18.59 3.56
N ALA A 549 -16.94 -18.71 3.31
CA ALA A 549 -17.93 -18.83 4.38
C ALA A 549 -17.73 -20.11 5.20
N GLU A 550 -17.45 -21.24 4.54
CA GLU A 550 -17.14 -22.52 5.20
C GLU A 550 -15.87 -22.43 6.05
N GLU A 551 -14.81 -21.76 5.56
CA GLU A 551 -13.61 -21.49 6.36
C GLU A 551 -13.94 -20.64 7.59
N ILE A 552 -14.70 -19.56 7.43
CA ILE A 552 -15.12 -18.69 8.53
C ILE A 552 -15.96 -19.46 9.55
N PHE A 553 -16.93 -20.26 9.10
CA PHE A 553 -17.74 -21.09 9.99
C PHE A 553 -16.88 -22.13 10.71
N THR A 554 -15.90 -22.72 10.03
CA THR A 554 -14.95 -23.64 10.64
C THR A 554 -14.15 -22.95 11.74
N VAL A 555 -13.71 -21.70 11.52
CA VAL A 555 -13.04 -20.90 12.57
C VAL A 555 -13.98 -20.70 13.76
N TYR A 556 -15.18 -20.16 13.56
CA TYR A 556 -16.10 -19.88 14.68
C TYR A 556 -16.66 -21.13 15.38
N ASN A 557 -16.63 -22.30 14.72
CA ASN A 557 -17.00 -23.56 15.36
C ASN A 557 -15.88 -24.17 16.20
N ASN A 558 -14.61 -23.82 15.95
CA ASN A 558 -13.45 -24.42 16.62
C ASN A 558 -12.71 -23.45 17.56
N ASP A 559 -12.74 -22.16 17.28
CA ASP A 559 -12.09 -21.11 18.04
C ASP A 559 -13.14 -20.33 18.86
N PRO A 560 -12.86 -19.98 20.14
CA PRO A 560 -13.75 -19.13 20.92
C PRO A 560 -14.03 -17.79 20.21
N PRO A 561 -15.23 -17.22 20.38
CA PRO A 561 -15.55 -15.94 19.78
C PRO A 561 -14.70 -14.81 20.36
N GLU A 562 -14.55 -13.73 19.59
CA GLU A 562 -14.02 -12.46 20.11
C GLU A 562 -14.93 -11.95 21.25
N LEU A 563 -14.28 -11.40 22.27
CA LEU A 563 -14.93 -10.79 23.43
C LEU A 563 -14.77 -9.27 23.34
N SER A 564 -15.68 -8.54 23.97
CA SER A 564 -15.65 -7.08 24.01
C SER A 564 -15.73 -6.59 25.45
N ALA A 565 -14.90 -5.62 25.82
CA ALA A 565 -14.87 -5.06 27.17
C ALA A 565 -14.50 -3.57 27.14
N PRO A 566 -14.91 -2.79 28.16
CA PRO A 566 -14.42 -1.44 28.37
C PRO A 566 -13.17 -1.39 29.27
N ARG A 567 -12.25 -0.46 29.04
CA ARG A 567 -11.16 -0.07 29.95
C ARG A 567 -11.20 1.43 30.20
N ARG A 568 -11.04 1.82 31.46
CA ARG A 568 -11.02 3.22 31.87
C ARG A 568 -9.64 3.62 32.36
N PHE A 569 -9.17 4.79 31.94
CA PHE A 569 -7.94 5.40 32.46
C PHE A 569 -8.06 6.92 32.44
N SER A 570 -7.25 7.58 33.28
CA SER A 570 -7.17 9.04 33.36
C SER A 570 -5.90 9.52 32.71
N LEU A 571 -5.95 10.69 32.07
CA LEU A 571 -4.75 11.38 31.63
C LEU A 571 -3.97 11.91 32.84
N THR A 572 -2.66 11.98 32.71
CA THR A 572 -1.76 12.55 33.71
C THR A 572 -1.88 14.07 33.77
N LEU A 573 -1.44 14.67 34.88
CA LEU A 573 -1.44 16.13 35.03
C LEU A 573 -0.54 16.85 34.00
N ASP A 574 0.55 16.22 33.59
CA ASP A 574 1.44 16.74 32.53
C ASP A 574 0.72 16.75 31.18
N GLU A 575 0.08 15.64 30.81
CA GLU A 575 -0.73 15.53 29.59
C GLU A 575 -1.88 16.54 29.57
N ILE A 576 -2.57 16.71 30.70
CA ILE A 576 -3.63 17.72 30.85
C ILE A 576 -3.05 19.14 30.73
N GLY A 577 -1.89 19.40 31.34
CA GLY A 577 -1.19 20.68 31.23
C GLY A 577 -0.86 21.04 29.78
N ARG A 578 -0.36 20.06 29.01
CA ARG A 578 -0.06 20.21 27.58
C ARG A 578 -1.31 20.45 26.74
N LEU A 579 -2.39 19.68 26.97
CA LEU A 579 -3.69 19.92 26.32
C LEU A 579 -4.24 21.31 26.64
N ASN A 580 -4.09 21.78 27.89
CA ASN A 580 -4.53 23.12 28.29
C ASN A 580 -3.70 24.24 27.65
N ALA A 581 -2.47 23.95 27.22
CA ALA A 581 -1.60 24.85 26.46
C ALA A 581 -1.80 24.75 24.94
N ASP A 582 -2.89 24.11 24.50
CA ASP A 582 -3.24 23.85 23.09
C ASP A 582 -2.20 22.98 22.34
N GLU A 583 -1.37 22.24 23.09
CA GLU A 583 -0.51 21.21 22.51
C GLU A 583 -1.29 19.90 22.33
N SER A 584 -0.89 19.11 21.33
CA SER A 584 -1.38 17.72 21.21
C SER A 584 -0.52 16.78 22.04
N ILE A 585 -1.18 15.77 22.62
CA ILE A 585 -0.51 14.65 23.29
C ILE A 585 -0.64 13.39 22.44
N THR A 586 0.30 12.47 22.57
CA THR A 586 0.26 11.19 21.87
C THR A 586 0.57 10.07 22.84
N PHE A 587 -0.27 9.04 22.87
CA PHE A 587 -0.03 7.83 23.66
C PHE A 587 -0.39 6.58 22.86
N ASN A 588 0.19 5.44 23.27
CA ASN A 588 -0.12 4.13 22.71
C ASN A 588 -0.86 3.32 23.77
N LEU A 589 -2.08 2.86 23.47
CA LEU A 589 -2.92 2.20 24.48
C LEU A 589 -2.30 0.90 25.01
N MET A 590 -1.49 0.19 24.21
CA MET A 590 -0.75 -0.99 24.69
C MET A 590 0.37 -0.63 25.66
N ASN A 591 0.98 0.55 25.51
CA ASN A 591 2.07 1.00 26.38
C ASN A 591 1.54 1.49 27.74
N LEU A 592 0.25 1.85 27.83
CA LEU A 592 -0.42 2.21 29.08
C LEU A 592 -0.65 1.00 30.01
N GLU A 593 -0.31 -0.22 29.58
CA GLU A 593 -0.50 -1.47 30.35
C GLU A 593 -1.96 -1.72 30.79
N ILE A 594 -2.94 -1.13 30.09
CA ILE A 594 -4.37 -1.31 30.41
C ILE A 594 -4.96 -2.62 29.89
N PHE A 595 -4.20 -3.36 29.07
CA PHE A 595 -4.57 -4.66 28.49
C PHE A 595 -3.70 -5.77 29.08
N GLY A 596 -4.28 -6.96 29.24
CA GLY A 596 -3.59 -8.13 29.76
C GLY A 596 -2.62 -8.75 28.75
N LEU A 597 -1.54 -9.39 29.22
CA LEU A 597 -0.61 -10.11 28.35
C LEU A 597 -1.26 -11.29 27.61
N GLY A 598 -2.32 -11.88 28.16
CA GLY A 598 -3.12 -12.92 27.49
C GLY A 598 -4.20 -12.39 26.54
N GLU A 599 -4.42 -11.07 26.45
CA GLU A 599 -5.36 -10.48 25.49
C GLU A 599 -4.65 -10.35 24.11
N GLU A 600 -5.15 -11.09 23.13
CA GLU A 600 -4.67 -11.08 21.74
C GLU A 600 -5.65 -10.34 20.82
N ASN A 601 -5.20 -9.94 19.63
CA ASN A 601 -6.03 -9.29 18.60
C ASN A 601 -6.83 -8.09 19.13
N VAL A 602 -6.19 -7.24 19.93
CA VAL A 602 -6.82 -6.10 20.62
C VAL A 602 -7.16 -4.99 19.62
N ARG A 603 -8.45 -4.70 19.44
CA ARG A 603 -8.97 -3.70 18.49
C ARG A 603 -9.86 -2.67 19.15
N ILE A 604 -9.70 -1.41 18.79
CA ILE A 604 -10.50 -0.31 19.32
C ILE A 604 -11.88 -0.33 18.64
N VAL A 605 -12.93 -0.42 19.45
CA VAL A 605 -14.33 -0.27 19.02
C VAL A 605 -14.72 1.20 19.10
N ASP A 606 -14.46 1.83 20.25
CA ASP A 606 -14.83 3.22 20.51
C ASP A 606 -13.93 3.83 21.61
N ILE A 607 -13.80 5.16 21.58
CA ILE A 607 -13.15 5.96 22.62
C ILE A 607 -14.15 7.02 23.07
N GLU A 608 -14.63 6.87 24.29
CA GLU A 608 -15.58 7.78 24.90
C GLU A 608 -14.89 8.65 25.96
N VAL A 609 -15.33 9.90 26.07
CA VAL A 609 -14.92 10.81 27.13
C VAL A 609 -15.94 10.69 28.27
N GLU A 610 -15.48 10.32 29.47
CA GLU A 610 -16.29 10.48 30.67
C GLU A 610 -16.33 11.96 31.06
N ARG A 611 -17.38 12.39 31.76
CA ARG A 611 -17.62 13.81 32.10
C ARG A 611 -16.33 14.46 32.64
N PRO A 612 -15.72 15.42 31.90
CA PRO A 612 -14.49 16.04 32.33
C PRO A 612 -14.76 17.01 33.48
N GLU A 613 -13.77 17.14 34.37
CA GLU A 613 -13.76 18.21 35.37
C GLU A 613 -13.10 19.43 34.72
N VAL A 614 -13.81 20.55 34.67
CA VAL A 614 -13.33 21.78 34.04
C VAL A 614 -13.54 22.98 34.95
N SER A 615 -12.60 23.92 34.90
CA SER A 615 -12.71 25.23 35.52
C SER A 615 -12.86 26.32 34.45
N ILE A 616 -13.52 27.42 34.81
CA ILE A 616 -13.72 28.59 33.93
C ILE A 616 -13.21 29.83 34.66
N GLU A 617 -12.33 30.59 34.01
CA GLU A 617 -11.77 31.83 34.54
C GLU A 617 -12.46 33.05 33.88
N ASP A 618 -13.76 33.30 34.16
CA ASP A 618 -14.46 34.61 33.96
C ASP A 618 -15.88 34.57 34.59
N VAL A 619 -16.59 35.71 34.75
CA VAL A 619 -17.86 35.89 35.51
C VAL A 619 -19.04 36.45 34.65
N GLY A 620 -18.89 36.61 33.33
CA GLY A 620 -19.94 37.15 32.45
C GLY A 620 -21.11 36.20 32.11
N GLU A 621 -22.19 36.73 31.51
CA GLU A 621 -23.23 35.91 30.87
C GLU A 621 -22.65 35.18 29.66
N ARG A 622 -22.84 33.85 29.61
CA ARG A 622 -22.24 32.97 28.59
C ARG A 622 -23.32 32.40 27.69
N ARG A 623 -23.09 32.45 26.38
CA ARG A 623 -23.91 31.81 25.36
C ARG A 623 -23.21 30.61 24.72
N LEU A 624 -21.88 30.58 24.75
CA LEU A 624 -21.08 29.51 24.18
C LEU A 624 -19.87 29.18 25.05
N ALA A 625 -19.73 27.91 25.44
CA ALA A 625 -18.54 27.37 26.09
C ALA A 625 -18.44 25.86 25.82
N GLU A 626 -17.85 25.49 24.69
CA GLU A 626 -17.65 24.12 24.26
C GLU A 626 -16.16 23.75 24.25
N VAL A 627 -15.86 22.51 24.63
CA VAL A 627 -14.55 21.88 24.45
C VAL A 627 -14.72 20.67 23.54
N ASP A 628 -14.09 20.72 22.36
CA ASP A 628 -14.00 19.61 21.43
C ASP A 628 -12.69 18.85 21.72
N LEU A 629 -12.81 17.56 22.02
CA LEU A 629 -11.69 16.63 22.14
C LEU A 629 -11.70 15.69 20.93
N ARG A 630 -10.56 15.56 20.27
CA ARG A 630 -10.39 14.72 19.08
C ARG A 630 -9.29 13.69 19.32
N PHE A 631 -9.60 12.42 19.03
CA PHE A 631 -8.70 11.28 19.17
C PHE A 631 -8.41 10.72 17.78
N GLU A 632 -7.15 10.79 17.35
CA GLU A 632 -6.74 10.46 16.00
C GLU A 632 -5.82 9.24 16.01
N HIS A 633 -6.27 8.14 15.39
CA HIS A 633 -5.45 6.95 15.21
C HIS A 633 -4.42 7.16 14.10
N SER A 634 -3.15 6.85 14.37
CA SER A 634 -2.00 6.97 13.45
C SER A 634 -2.10 6.26 12.10
N GLY A 635 -3.15 5.46 11.88
CA GLY A 635 -3.35 4.67 10.66
C GLY A 635 -2.48 3.40 10.58
N VAL A 636 -1.55 3.19 11.51
CA VAL A 636 -0.72 1.98 11.59
C VAL A 636 -1.21 1.11 12.75
N SER A 637 -1.61 -0.11 12.45
CA SER A 637 -2.11 -1.06 13.45
C SER A 637 -1.17 -2.24 13.59
N GLN A 638 -0.77 -2.54 14.83
CA GLN A 638 -0.06 -3.78 15.15
C GLN A 638 -1.01 -4.73 15.88
N LEU A 639 -1.09 -5.99 15.44
CA LEU A 639 -1.93 -6.99 16.06
C LEU A 639 -1.07 -8.19 16.44
N ARG A 640 -1.25 -8.65 17.68
CA ARG A 640 -0.61 -9.85 18.19
C ARG A 640 -1.61 -11.00 18.20
N GLN A 641 -1.25 -12.13 17.60
CA GLN A 641 -2.04 -13.36 17.62
C GLN A 641 -1.11 -14.56 17.59
N ALA A 642 -1.36 -15.54 18.47
CA ALA A 642 -0.60 -16.80 18.55
C ALA A 642 0.92 -16.59 18.56
N GLY A 643 1.37 -15.57 19.29
CA GLY A 643 2.79 -15.23 19.42
C GLY A 643 3.44 -14.55 18.20
N ARG A 644 2.68 -14.21 17.17
CA ARG A 644 3.13 -13.40 16.02
C ARG A 644 2.62 -11.98 16.16
N VAL A 645 3.43 -11.01 15.71
CA VAL A 645 3.02 -9.61 15.57
C VAL A 645 2.91 -9.29 14.10
N ILE A 646 1.74 -8.82 13.67
CA ILE A 646 1.42 -8.49 12.28
C ILE A 646 1.12 -7.00 12.22
N ARG A 647 1.69 -6.30 11.25
CA ARG A 647 1.49 -4.87 11.02
C ARG A 647 0.59 -4.63 9.82
N PHE A 648 -0.32 -3.67 9.97
CA PHE A 648 -1.28 -3.26 8.95
C PHE A 648 -1.32 -1.74 8.80
N TYR A 649 -1.68 -1.30 7.60
CA TYR A 649 -1.79 0.11 7.24
C TYR A 649 -3.22 0.41 6.78
N HIS A 650 -3.93 1.24 7.53
CA HIS A 650 -5.30 1.68 7.24
C HIS A 650 -5.35 2.92 6.34
N ALA A 651 -4.23 3.63 6.25
CA ALA A 651 -4.07 4.80 5.42
C ALA A 651 -2.87 4.61 4.48
N ALA A 652 -3.06 5.03 3.23
CA ALA A 652 -1.98 5.36 2.34
C ALA A 652 -1.89 6.91 2.23
N GLY A 653 -1.05 7.52 3.08
CA GLY A 653 -0.74 8.95 3.09
C GLY A 653 -1.73 9.88 3.82
N GLU A 654 -1.29 11.13 4.05
CA GLU A 654 -2.00 12.26 4.70
C GLU A 654 -3.35 12.70 4.05
N MET A 655 -3.76 12.14 2.89
CA MET A 655 -5.07 12.44 2.25
C MET A 655 -6.22 11.49 2.61
N LEU A 656 -6.01 10.57 3.54
CA LEU A 656 -7.10 9.81 4.14
C LEU A 656 -7.43 10.40 5.50
N THR A 657 -8.71 10.70 5.73
CA THR A 657 -9.18 11.08 7.06
C THR A 657 -8.88 9.92 8.01
N PRO A 658 -8.03 10.12 9.02
CA PRO A 658 -7.68 9.07 9.97
C PRO A 658 -8.93 8.55 10.68
N THR A 659 -8.84 7.37 11.28
CA THR A 659 -9.92 6.93 12.15
C THR A 659 -9.95 7.86 13.35
N VAL A 660 -11.02 8.64 13.46
CA VAL A 660 -11.18 9.67 14.46
C VAL A 660 -12.38 9.34 15.33
N TRP A 661 -12.17 9.45 16.63
CA TRP A 661 -13.21 9.56 17.63
C TRP A 661 -13.17 10.97 18.20
N GLY A 662 -14.27 11.42 18.79
CA GLY A 662 -14.26 12.70 19.45
C GLY A 662 -15.46 12.90 20.35
N ALA A 663 -15.36 13.90 21.20
CA ALA A 663 -16.42 14.31 22.09
C ALA A 663 -16.44 15.83 22.19
N ARG A 664 -17.63 16.39 22.08
CA ARG A 664 -17.90 17.78 22.40
C ARG A 664 -18.47 17.85 23.81
N TYR A 665 -17.84 18.60 24.68
CA TYR A 665 -18.37 18.89 26.00
C TYR A 665 -18.88 20.33 26.05
N ASP A 666 -20.19 20.49 26.20
CA ASP A 666 -20.80 21.78 26.52
C ASP A 666 -20.65 22.02 28.03
N VAL A 667 -19.88 23.03 28.40
CA VAL A 667 -19.57 23.34 29.80
C VAL A 667 -20.76 23.99 30.51
N ILE A 668 -21.64 24.69 29.79
CA ILE A 668 -22.82 25.36 30.33
C ILE A 668 -23.87 24.31 30.68
N ASP A 669 -24.23 23.48 29.69
CA ASP A 669 -25.28 22.47 29.83
C ASP A 669 -24.77 21.17 30.47
N LYS A 670 -23.45 21.00 30.56
CA LYS A 670 -22.76 19.80 31.07
C LYS A 670 -23.13 18.54 30.28
N ILE A 671 -23.32 18.70 28.97
CA ILE A 671 -23.68 17.64 28.02
C ILE A 671 -22.45 17.22 27.24
N ILE A 672 -22.26 15.91 27.08
CA ILE A 672 -21.26 15.35 26.17
C ILE A 672 -21.97 14.86 24.91
N THR A 673 -21.54 15.35 23.76
CA THR A 673 -22.03 14.93 22.45
C THR A 673 -20.89 14.22 21.70
N PRO A 674 -21.02 12.92 21.35
CA PRO A 674 -19.98 12.22 20.61
C PRO A 674 -19.88 12.76 19.17
N ILE A 675 -18.66 12.96 18.71
CA ILE A 675 -18.33 13.32 17.33
C ILE A 675 -18.14 12.02 16.56
N LYS A 676 -19.08 11.71 15.66
CA LYS A 676 -19.14 10.45 14.91
C LYS A 676 -19.48 10.68 13.43
N PRO A 677 -19.27 9.68 12.54
CA PRO A 677 -19.64 9.80 11.13
C PRO A 677 -21.09 10.25 10.94
N SER A 678 -21.33 11.13 9.96
CA SER A 678 -22.65 11.73 9.74
C SER A 678 -23.70 10.70 9.33
N ALA A 679 -24.96 10.93 9.74
CA ALA A 679 -26.09 10.11 9.31
C ALA A 679 -26.30 10.12 7.78
N ALA A 680 -25.91 11.20 7.11
CA ALA A 680 -25.97 11.30 5.65
C ALA A 680 -24.95 10.38 4.97
N SER A 681 -23.71 10.34 5.47
CA SER A 681 -22.67 9.42 4.99
C SER A 681 -23.08 7.96 5.21
N ASP A 682 -23.67 7.66 6.37
CA ASP A 682 -24.26 6.33 6.64
C ASP A 682 -25.36 5.97 5.63
N SER A 683 -26.33 6.87 5.45
CA SER A 683 -27.45 6.68 4.53
C SER A 683 -26.98 6.42 3.08
N LEU A 684 -25.96 7.15 2.62
CA LEU A 684 -25.37 6.95 1.30
C LEU A 684 -24.76 5.55 1.15
N LEU A 685 -23.95 5.12 2.13
CA LEU A 685 -23.32 3.79 2.08
C LEU A 685 -24.40 2.69 2.03
N ARG A 686 -25.43 2.81 2.86
CA ARG A 686 -26.57 1.87 2.85
C ARG A 686 -27.28 1.82 1.50
N SER A 687 -27.54 2.98 0.89
CA SER A 687 -28.18 3.08 -0.43
C SER A 687 -27.36 2.37 -1.51
N LEU A 688 -26.03 2.51 -1.48
CA LEU A 688 -25.13 1.91 -2.46
C LEU A 688 -25.00 0.39 -2.31
N LEU A 689 -25.13 -0.13 -1.09
CA LEU A 689 -25.02 -1.57 -0.82
C LEU A 689 -26.23 -2.38 -1.29
N LYS A 690 -27.37 -1.72 -1.55
CA LYS A 690 -28.62 -2.35 -2.04
C LYS A 690 -29.05 -3.59 -1.23
N SER A 691 -28.80 -3.58 0.08
CA SER A 691 -29.13 -4.69 0.98
C SER A 691 -29.92 -4.20 2.19
N ASP A 692 -31.04 -4.86 2.47
CA ASP A 692 -31.88 -4.59 3.64
C ASP A 692 -31.19 -4.98 4.96
N THR A 693 -30.17 -5.85 4.92
CA THR A 693 -29.35 -6.22 6.08
C THR A 693 -28.21 -5.23 6.37
N ALA A 694 -27.99 -4.23 5.51
CA ALA A 694 -26.91 -3.24 5.68
C ALA A 694 -27.04 -2.42 6.98
N ALA A 695 -28.20 -2.41 7.62
CA ALA A 695 -28.43 -1.73 8.89
C ALA A 695 -27.65 -2.33 10.07
N SER A 696 -27.39 -3.66 10.05
CA SER A 696 -26.74 -4.38 11.14
C SER A 696 -25.30 -4.79 10.85
N LEU A 697 -24.76 -4.45 9.68
CA LEU A 697 -23.39 -4.78 9.32
C LEU A 697 -22.39 -3.83 10.00
N MET A 698 -21.30 -4.41 10.49
CA MET A 698 -20.08 -3.64 10.74
C MET A 698 -19.65 -3.01 9.42
N ARG A 699 -19.43 -1.68 9.40
CA ARG A 699 -19.17 -0.95 8.14
C ARG A 699 -17.71 -0.69 7.87
N TYR A 700 -17.00 -0.35 8.93
CA TYR A 700 -15.59 0.01 8.89
C TYR A 700 -14.79 -1.03 9.67
N SER A 701 -13.60 -1.34 9.18
CA SER A 701 -12.60 -2.15 9.87
C SER A 701 -12.21 -1.47 11.19
N ARG A 702 -12.17 -2.23 12.29
CA ARG A 702 -11.72 -1.71 13.60
C ARG A 702 -10.19 -1.66 13.65
N PRO A 703 -9.57 -0.50 13.93
CA PRO A 703 -8.12 -0.39 14.07
C PRO A 703 -7.62 -1.07 15.36
N ALA A 704 -6.34 -1.40 15.42
CA ALA A 704 -5.73 -2.01 16.62
C ALA A 704 -5.52 -1.00 17.76
N ALA A 705 -5.52 -1.48 19.00
CA ALA A 705 -5.12 -0.66 20.15
C ALA A 705 -3.60 -0.44 20.22
N TRP A 706 -2.81 -1.31 19.57
CA TRP A 706 -1.36 -1.15 19.46
C TRP A 706 -1.02 -0.19 18.33
N ALA A 707 -1.26 1.08 18.58
CA ALA A 707 -1.08 2.18 17.67
C ALA A 707 -0.98 3.48 18.45
N ASP A 708 -0.34 4.47 17.85
CA ASP A 708 -0.28 5.80 18.44
C ASP A 708 -1.61 6.52 18.21
N ILE A 709 -2.11 7.15 19.28
CA ILE A 709 -3.33 7.95 19.31
C ILE A 709 -2.95 9.37 19.71
N THR A 710 -3.18 10.31 18.81
CA THR A 710 -2.97 11.73 19.06
C THR A 710 -4.27 12.36 19.57
N VAL A 711 -4.20 13.04 20.70
CA VAL A 711 -5.32 13.76 21.29
C VAL A 711 -5.08 15.25 21.16
N SER A 712 -6.07 15.94 20.59
CA SER A 712 -6.08 17.39 20.47
C SER A 712 -7.35 17.97 21.09
N ARG A 713 -7.23 19.23 21.51
CA ARG A 713 -8.28 20.01 22.16
C ARG A 713 -8.53 21.26 21.35
N GLU A 714 -9.80 21.57 21.12
CA GLU A 714 -10.26 22.82 20.53
C GLU A 714 -11.31 23.46 21.46
N VAL A 715 -11.17 24.73 21.77
CA VAL A 715 -12.13 25.48 22.61
C VAL A 715 -12.93 26.44 21.76
N LYS A 716 -14.26 26.38 21.87
CA LYS A 716 -15.19 27.32 21.24
C LYS A 716 -15.95 28.02 22.35
N ALA A 717 -15.57 29.24 22.66
CA ALA A 717 -16.17 30.00 23.76
C ALA A 717 -16.31 31.49 23.42
N ASP A 718 -17.19 32.19 24.15
CA ASP A 718 -17.32 33.64 24.06
C ASP A 718 -16.00 34.35 24.44
N MET A 719 -15.72 35.49 23.82
CA MET A 719 -14.47 36.26 24.06
C MET A 719 -14.22 36.49 25.55
N GLY A 720 -13.00 36.20 26.01
CA GLY A 720 -12.59 36.31 27.41
C GLY A 720 -12.83 35.05 28.24
N THR A 721 -13.60 34.08 27.75
CA THR A 721 -13.83 32.82 28.46
C THR A 721 -12.63 31.89 28.31
N VAL A 722 -11.90 31.67 29.40
CA VAL A 722 -10.86 30.65 29.47
C VAL A 722 -11.43 29.40 30.15
N ILE A 723 -11.41 28.28 29.45
CA ILE A 723 -11.78 26.98 29.99
C ILE A 723 -10.48 26.23 30.27
N ARG A 724 -10.37 25.53 31.41
CA ARG A 724 -9.26 24.61 31.70
C ARG A 724 -9.81 23.25 32.08
N ILE A 725 -9.17 22.19 31.59
CA ILE A 725 -9.45 20.82 31.99
C ILE A 725 -8.63 20.53 33.25
N GLU A 726 -9.27 20.10 34.32
CA GLU A 726 -8.60 19.69 35.57
C GLU A 726 -8.41 18.18 35.62
N ASN A 727 -9.38 17.43 35.07
CA ASN A 727 -9.36 15.98 35.01
C ASN A 727 -10.08 15.49 33.75
N LEU A 728 -9.45 14.56 33.05
CA LEU A 728 -10.02 13.91 31.87
C LEU A 728 -9.84 12.41 31.98
N ARG A 729 -10.98 11.71 31.96
CA ARG A 729 -11.04 10.25 32.00
C ARG A 729 -11.64 9.71 30.71
N LEU A 730 -10.99 8.69 30.17
CA LEU A 730 -11.36 8.05 28.92
C LEU A 730 -11.89 6.65 29.18
N ASN A 731 -12.87 6.23 28.40
CA ASN A 731 -13.41 4.89 28.36
C ASN A 731 -13.19 4.30 26.96
N VAL A 732 -12.29 3.33 26.85
CA VAL A 732 -11.98 2.64 25.58
C VAL A 732 -12.74 1.32 25.56
N THR A 733 -13.67 1.18 24.61
CA THR A 733 -14.28 -0.12 24.31
C THR A 733 -13.41 -0.82 23.26
N TYR A 734 -13.06 -2.07 23.50
CA TYR A 734 -12.19 -2.84 22.63
C TYR A 734 -12.67 -4.30 22.51
N ASP A 735 -12.31 -4.91 21.39
CA ASP A 735 -12.45 -6.35 21.19
C ASP A 735 -11.11 -7.04 21.37
N PHE A 736 -11.13 -8.29 21.80
CA PHE A 736 -9.95 -9.14 21.95
C PHE A 736 -10.30 -10.61 21.81
N THR A 737 -9.28 -11.44 21.56
CA THR A 737 -9.35 -12.89 21.74
C THR A 737 -8.55 -13.28 22.97
N GLY A 738 -8.94 -14.38 23.64
CA GLY A 738 -8.16 -14.93 24.74
C GLY A 738 -6.79 -15.48 24.30
N GLU A 739 -5.98 -15.85 25.30
CA GLU A 739 -4.63 -16.34 25.10
C GLU A 739 -4.62 -17.61 24.25
N SER A 740 -3.71 -17.67 23.27
CA SER A 740 -3.53 -18.85 22.43
C SER A 740 -3.00 -20.04 23.26
N PRO A 741 -3.63 -21.23 23.22
CA PRO A 741 -3.23 -22.35 24.06
C PRO A 741 -1.76 -22.76 23.88
N GLY A 742 -1.04 -22.80 25.01
CA GLY A 742 0.36 -23.25 25.06
C GLY A 742 1.37 -22.27 24.49
N VAL A 743 0.96 -21.03 24.17
CA VAL A 743 1.86 -19.91 23.85
C VAL A 743 2.12 -19.13 25.13
N ARG A 744 3.36 -18.71 25.38
CA ARG A 744 3.75 -17.86 26.52
C ARG A 744 4.51 -16.66 26.03
N VAL A 745 4.15 -15.49 26.54
CA VAL A 745 4.71 -14.21 26.14
C VAL A 745 5.68 -13.68 27.17
N LEU A 746 6.87 -13.34 26.71
CA LEU A 746 7.86 -12.57 27.41
C LEU A 746 7.85 -11.13 26.88
N HIS A 747 7.49 -10.18 27.73
CA HIS A 747 7.59 -8.75 27.46
C HIS A 747 8.85 -8.20 28.14
N VAL A 748 9.79 -7.70 27.37
CA VAL A 748 11.01 -7.05 27.87
C VAL A 748 10.87 -5.56 27.68
N LYS A 749 11.19 -4.79 28.71
CA LYS A 749 11.12 -3.33 28.73
C LYS A 749 12.42 -2.69 29.20
N ALA A 750 12.66 -1.45 28.81
CA ALA A 750 13.72 -0.62 29.38
C ALA A 750 13.16 0.45 30.34
N ALA A 751 13.84 0.66 31.47
CA ALA A 751 13.50 1.66 32.47
C ALA A 751 14.68 2.62 32.75
N PRO A 752 14.43 3.90 33.07
CA PRO A 752 13.11 4.54 33.20
C PRO A 752 12.43 4.81 31.85
N GLU A 753 11.12 4.59 31.79
CA GLU A 753 10.29 4.74 30.57
C GLU A 753 10.32 6.18 30.05
N SER A 754 10.43 7.17 30.95
CA SER A 754 10.57 8.60 30.61
C SER A 754 11.83 8.95 29.82
N ALA A 755 12.85 8.09 29.81
CA ALA A 755 14.07 8.28 29.03
C ALA A 755 14.00 7.67 27.62
N ASN A 756 12.90 7.00 27.26
CA ASN A 756 12.68 6.32 25.98
C ASN A 756 13.90 5.51 25.50
N LEU A 757 14.48 4.73 26.41
CA LEU A 757 15.71 3.99 26.16
C LEU A 757 15.45 2.87 25.13
N GLN A 758 16.38 2.72 24.18
CA GLN A 758 16.32 1.67 23.15
C GLN A 758 17.54 0.72 23.21
N PRO A 759 17.91 0.18 24.38
CA PRO A 759 19.05 -0.73 24.50
C PRO A 759 18.81 -1.98 23.67
N TYR A 760 19.90 -2.54 23.15
CA TYR A 760 19.86 -3.82 22.45
C TYR A 760 19.81 -4.99 23.43
N PHE A 761 19.02 -6.01 23.11
CA PHE A 761 18.87 -7.22 23.89
C PHE A 761 19.09 -8.43 23.01
N MET A 762 19.91 -9.38 23.46
CA MET A 762 20.10 -10.67 22.80
C MET A 762 19.42 -11.77 23.61
N LEU A 763 18.83 -12.74 22.92
CA LEU A 763 18.23 -13.93 23.47
C LEU A 763 18.94 -15.16 22.87
N ASP A 764 19.21 -16.16 23.70
CA ASP A 764 19.84 -17.41 23.25
C ASP A 764 18.90 -18.33 22.45
N ARG A 765 17.59 -18.02 22.42
CA ARG A 765 16.57 -18.80 21.72
C ARG A 765 15.74 -17.96 20.78
N LEU A 766 15.44 -18.57 19.63
CA LEU A 766 14.48 -18.06 18.65
C LEU A 766 13.06 -18.14 19.23
N ASP A 767 12.30 -17.06 19.07
CA ASP A 767 10.87 -17.04 19.34
C ASP A 767 10.06 -17.70 18.19
N LEU A 768 8.74 -17.76 18.34
CA LEU A 768 7.81 -18.29 17.33
C LEU A 768 7.86 -17.54 15.97
N SER A 769 8.45 -16.36 15.94
CA SER A 769 8.65 -15.54 14.74
C SER A 769 10.07 -15.65 14.19
N GLY A 770 10.93 -16.53 14.74
CA GLY A 770 12.30 -16.73 14.30
C GLY A 770 13.27 -15.62 14.72
N ARG A 771 12.96 -14.86 15.78
CA ARG A 771 13.77 -13.74 16.26
C ARG A 771 14.52 -14.12 17.54
N SER A 772 15.78 -13.71 17.66
CA SER A 772 16.64 -13.95 18.83
C SER A 772 17.17 -12.67 19.48
N ASP A 773 16.68 -11.50 19.11
CA ASP A 773 17.18 -10.23 19.60
C ASP A 773 16.11 -9.14 19.51
N GLY A 774 16.18 -8.10 20.34
CA GLY A 774 15.22 -7.00 20.39
C GLY A 774 15.86 -5.67 20.79
N ARG A 775 15.12 -4.56 20.66
CA ARG A 775 15.55 -3.23 21.12
C ARG A 775 14.44 -2.56 21.91
N GLY A 776 14.82 -1.88 23.00
CA GLY A 776 13.86 -1.18 23.87
C GLY A 776 12.78 -2.13 24.38
N ASP A 777 11.52 -1.74 24.16
CA ASP A 777 10.36 -2.51 24.55
C ASP A 777 9.94 -3.49 23.45
N PHE A 778 9.91 -4.80 23.76
CA PHE A 778 9.55 -5.82 22.78
C PHE A 778 8.93 -7.08 23.41
N TYR A 779 8.21 -7.85 22.58
CA TYR A 779 7.56 -9.11 22.96
C TYR A 779 8.18 -10.31 22.24
N ARG A 780 8.46 -11.39 22.97
CA ARG A 780 8.85 -12.70 22.44
C ARG A 780 7.82 -13.73 22.87
N ALA A 781 7.47 -14.64 21.97
CA ALA A 781 6.52 -15.69 22.26
C ALA A 781 7.15 -17.06 22.07
N TYR A 782 6.91 -17.96 23.01
CA TYR A 782 7.40 -19.32 23.01
C TYR A 782 6.22 -20.30 23.07
N LYS A 783 6.35 -21.49 22.48
CA LYS A 783 5.31 -22.52 22.50
C LYS A 783 5.83 -23.80 23.13
N GLY A 784 5.01 -24.44 23.96
CA GLY A 784 5.29 -25.78 24.50
C GLY A 784 5.71 -25.79 25.97
N LEU A 785 6.62 -26.69 26.33
CA LEU A 785 7.15 -26.86 27.69
C LEU A 785 7.83 -25.56 28.19
N PRO A 786 7.92 -25.37 29.52
CA PRO A 786 8.68 -24.26 30.09
C PRO A 786 10.04 -24.12 29.44
N THR A 787 10.26 -22.95 28.83
CA THR A 787 11.46 -22.70 28.05
C THR A 787 12.42 -21.86 28.86
N MET A 788 13.61 -22.38 29.13
CA MET A 788 14.70 -21.58 29.70
C MET A 788 15.27 -20.67 28.62
N VAL A 789 15.18 -19.36 28.86
CA VAL A 789 15.66 -18.29 27.97
C VAL A 789 16.72 -17.50 28.72
N GLN A 790 17.85 -17.27 28.07
CA GLN A 790 18.88 -16.37 28.53
C GLN A 790 18.79 -15.06 27.74
N ILE A 791 18.65 -13.95 28.47
CA ILE A 791 18.59 -12.60 27.92
C ILE A 791 19.84 -11.86 28.34
N VAL A 792 20.41 -11.09 27.41
CA VAL A 792 21.57 -10.23 27.63
C VAL A 792 21.20 -8.81 27.24
N ALA A 793 21.17 -7.91 28.22
CA ALA A 793 21.01 -6.48 27.99
C ALA A 793 22.34 -5.83 27.57
N GLN A 794 22.26 -4.78 26.74
CA GLN A 794 23.38 -3.92 26.43
C GLN A 794 23.85 -3.17 27.69
N ASP A 795 25.13 -3.27 28.04
CA ASP A 795 25.69 -2.66 29.27
C ASP A 795 25.52 -1.14 29.34
N ARG A 796 25.59 -0.46 28.19
CA ARG A 796 25.46 1.00 28.07
C ARG A 796 24.58 1.40 26.90
N CYS A 797 23.64 2.29 27.14
CA CYS A 797 22.79 2.91 26.14
C CYS A 797 22.95 4.43 26.24
N GLY A 798 23.80 5.02 25.39
CA GLY A 798 24.20 6.43 25.51
C GLY A 798 24.84 6.72 26.87
N ARG A 799 24.31 7.72 27.60
CA ARG A 799 24.76 8.09 28.96
C ARG A 799 24.27 7.16 30.07
N TRP A 800 23.50 6.12 29.76
CA TRP A 800 22.86 5.26 30.75
C TRP A 800 23.57 3.91 30.83
N ARG A 801 23.75 3.39 32.06
CA ARG A 801 24.37 2.10 32.33
C ARG A 801 23.34 1.14 32.92
N PHE A 802 23.35 -0.11 32.47
CA PHE A 802 22.55 -1.17 33.04
C PHE A 802 22.86 -1.33 34.54
N ASP A 803 21.83 -1.44 35.36
CA ASP A 803 21.92 -1.64 36.81
C ASP A 803 21.37 -3.02 37.22
N GLN A 804 20.10 -3.28 36.93
CA GLN A 804 19.45 -4.52 37.32
C GLN A 804 18.24 -4.88 36.45
N TRP A 805 17.83 -6.14 36.54
CA TRP A 805 16.56 -6.65 36.05
C TRP A 805 15.53 -6.65 37.17
N THR A 806 14.31 -6.22 36.89
CA THR A 806 13.17 -6.36 37.80
C THR A 806 11.97 -7.00 37.10
N ASP A 807 11.03 -7.53 37.89
CA ASP A 807 9.68 -7.85 37.39
C ASP A 807 8.82 -6.58 37.27
N GLN A 808 7.54 -6.74 36.92
CA GLN A 808 6.60 -5.62 36.82
C GLN A 808 6.34 -4.92 38.16
N ALA A 809 6.39 -5.65 39.28
CA ALA A 809 6.20 -5.11 40.61
C ALA A 809 7.44 -4.40 41.16
N GLY A 810 8.56 -4.44 40.43
CA GLY A 810 9.84 -3.83 40.81
C GLY A 810 10.73 -4.73 41.67
N ASN A 811 10.39 -6.01 41.84
CA ASN A 811 11.24 -6.95 42.57
C ASN A 811 12.47 -7.29 41.72
N THR A 812 13.67 -7.20 42.30
CA THR A 812 14.92 -7.51 41.61
C THR A 812 15.01 -9.00 41.23
N LEU A 813 15.25 -9.27 39.95
CA LEU A 813 15.47 -10.61 39.39
C LEU A 813 16.95 -10.92 39.15
N GLY A 814 17.79 -9.89 38.97
CA GLY A 814 19.23 -10.04 38.81
C GLY A 814 19.95 -8.71 38.65
N LYS A 815 21.22 -8.63 39.06
CA LYS A 815 22.05 -7.40 38.98
C LYS A 815 23.10 -7.44 37.87
N ARG A 816 23.05 -8.46 37.02
CA ARG A 816 23.96 -8.60 35.87
C ARG A 816 23.16 -8.40 34.59
N PRO A 817 23.80 -7.89 33.53
CA PRO A 817 23.17 -7.74 32.20
C PRO A 817 22.63 -9.07 31.65
N HIS A 818 23.21 -10.19 32.09
CA HIS A 818 22.74 -11.53 31.79
C HIS A 818 21.70 -12.00 32.81
N LEU A 819 20.51 -12.38 32.32
CA LEU A 819 19.46 -13.00 33.10
C LEU A 819 19.04 -14.30 32.44
N LYS A 820 18.93 -15.37 33.23
CA LYS A 820 18.37 -16.65 32.78
C LYS A 820 17.05 -16.86 33.50
N LEU A 821 15.98 -17.05 32.75
CA LEU A 821 14.65 -17.27 33.31
C LEU A 821 13.89 -18.40 32.60
N GLU A 822 12.97 -19.00 33.32
CA GLU A 822 11.99 -19.93 32.79
C GLU A 822 10.75 -19.16 32.31
N VAL A 823 10.36 -19.38 31.06
CA VAL A 823 9.13 -18.83 30.47
C VAL A 823 8.07 -19.93 30.45
N SER A 824 7.45 -20.18 31.60
CA SER A 824 6.33 -21.12 31.80
C SER A 824 4.96 -20.44 31.80
N GLU A 825 4.96 -19.13 32.02
CA GLU A 825 3.80 -18.24 32.12
C GLU A 825 4.14 -16.92 31.40
N ASP A 826 3.13 -16.08 31.18
CA ASP A 826 3.34 -14.74 30.66
C ASP A 826 4.14 -13.90 31.67
N ARG A 827 5.21 -13.24 31.22
CA ARG A 827 6.12 -12.48 32.07
C ARG A 827 6.47 -11.11 31.51
N VAL A 828 6.56 -10.12 32.40
CA VAL A 828 7.15 -8.81 32.12
C VAL A 828 8.49 -8.70 32.83
N LEU A 829 9.52 -8.26 32.12
CA LEU A 829 10.85 -7.96 32.64
C LEU A 829 11.19 -6.50 32.34
N LYS A 830 11.74 -5.79 33.32
CA LYS A 830 12.25 -4.43 33.15
C LYS A 830 13.77 -4.44 33.34
N ALA A 831 14.51 -3.98 32.33
CA ALA A 831 15.92 -3.66 32.44
C ALA A 831 16.07 -2.23 32.94
N VAL A 832 16.55 -2.06 34.17
CA VAL A 832 16.74 -0.75 34.80
C VAL A 832 18.11 -0.23 34.42
N TYR A 833 18.13 0.99 33.91
CA TYR A 833 19.33 1.74 33.59
C TYR A 833 19.41 3.01 34.45
N LEU A 834 20.62 3.35 34.89
CA LEU A 834 20.92 4.56 35.66
C LEU A 834 21.87 5.48 34.90
N PRO A 835 21.80 6.82 35.08
CA PRO A 835 22.75 7.74 34.48
C PRO A 835 24.19 7.43 34.93
N ALA A 836 25.14 7.46 34.00
CA ALA A 836 26.56 7.23 34.28
C ALA A 836 27.10 8.35 35.18
N GLY A 837 27.13 8.10 36.49
CA GLY A 837 27.50 9.07 37.53
C GLY A 837 26.82 8.79 38.88
N TRP A 838 25.77 7.96 38.90
CA TRP A 838 25.01 7.57 40.10
C TRP A 838 25.27 6.15 40.59
N ALA A 839 26.38 5.51 40.19
CA ALA A 839 26.77 4.25 40.80
C ALA A 839 27.14 4.50 42.26
N LEU A 840 26.21 4.21 43.17
CA LEU A 840 26.51 4.06 44.59
C LEU A 840 27.63 3.01 44.72
N GLU A 841 28.79 3.44 45.19
CA GLU A 841 29.79 2.50 45.69
C GLU A 841 29.12 1.60 46.73
N PRO A 842 29.40 0.28 46.73
CA PRO A 842 28.86 -0.60 47.75
C PRO A 842 29.41 -0.17 49.11
N ASN A 843 28.54 0.36 49.96
CA ASN A 843 28.80 0.72 51.35
C ASN A 843 29.56 -0.40 52.09
N SER A 844 30.87 -0.22 52.27
CA SER A 844 31.63 -0.78 53.37
C SER A 844 31.92 0.33 54.37
N VAL A 845 30.89 0.80 55.08
CA VAL A 845 31.10 1.55 56.34
C VAL A 845 30.68 0.64 57.48
N ASN A 846 31.69 0.20 58.21
CA ASN A 846 31.60 -0.57 59.45
C ASN A 846 30.61 0.08 60.42
N LEU A 847 29.50 -0.61 60.70
CA LEU A 847 28.69 -0.39 61.90
C LEU A 847 29.38 -1.04 63.11
N ARG A 848 30.51 -0.48 63.52
CA ARG A 848 31.12 -0.66 64.85
C ARG A 848 31.92 0.61 65.15
N ASP A 849 31.27 1.54 65.84
CA ASP A 849 31.86 2.51 66.79
C ASP A 849 30.97 3.76 66.89
N ALA A 850 29.87 3.62 67.63
CA ALA A 850 29.15 4.75 68.23
C ALA A 850 28.26 4.25 69.36
N ARG A 851 28.87 3.69 70.41
CA ARG A 851 28.23 3.40 71.70
C ARG A 851 29.18 3.78 72.85
N GLN A 852 29.37 5.08 73.00
CA GLN A 852 29.94 5.81 74.15
C GLN A 852 30.05 7.25 73.59
N GLU A 853 29.38 8.28 74.09
CA GLU A 853 29.17 8.68 75.48
C GLU A 853 27.82 9.40 75.64
N ARG A 854 27.30 9.27 76.86
CA ARG A 854 26.15 9.99 77.39
C ARG A 854 26.65 11.28 78.05
N THR A 855 25.78 12.29 77.96
CA THR A 855 25.45 13.31 78.99
C THR A 855 26.26 14.61 79.12
N VAL A 856 25.47 15.69 79.31
CA VAL A 856 25.73 17.03 79.87
C VAL A 856 26.33 18.01 78.83
N ASN A 857 25.77 19.19 78.51
CA ASN A 857 25.06 20.17 79.33
C ASN A 857 24.19 21.16 78.50
N GLU A 858 23.24 21.79 79.18
CA GLU A 858 22.33 22.86 78.73
C GLU A 858 23.00 24.23 78.48
N SER A 859 22.21 25.14 77.88
CA SER A 859 22.28 26.63 77.87
C SER A 859 23.11 27.36 76.80
N ALA A 860 22.41 27.89 75.79
CA ALA A 860 22.18 29.34 75.55
C ALA A 860 21.26 29.53 74.32
#